data_AF-A0A1I6MQ55-F1
#
_entry.id   AF-A0A1I6MQ55-F1
#
_cell.length_a   1.000
_cell.length_b   1.000
_cell.length_c   1.000
_cell.angle_alpha   90.00
_cell.angle_beta   90.00
_cell.angle_gamma   90.00
#
_symmetry.space_group_name_H-M   'P 1'
#
loop_
_entity.id
_entity.type
_entity.pdbx_description
1 polymer ?
#
loop_
_entity_poly.entity_id
_entity_poly.type
_entity_poly.pdbx_seq_one_letter_code
_entity_poly.pdbx_strand_id
1 'polypeptide(L)'
;MASPPPPPPGDQDRLAVYTGTVGVEGLAAIVGLGVDRNELVTTPSGEVSGQVDVQVILSGDQAARLAEGGTALEVKAPSAQRRSLDAADGVFRMYSGPGGILEELQAIAAEHPDIAQFRVIGKTVQGKDIGAVRLTKNVAKTKDGKRPTTVYIGAQHAREWITPEMVRRLLSYYADSYGSDRRIKSIVDTTELWFVPVANPDGYDFTFSEGQRLWRKNLRDNDGDGQISVGDGVDLNRNYPTRWGYDNEGSSPDPASDTYRGPAPASEPETQAIDALFAKVTPEFLVNYHSAAELLLHGIGWQVATPSPDDVIYEAMVGDDATPAIAGYDPDISAELYTTNGDTDSHTQEAYGTLGFTPEMGTCESASDVYPDDEWFAEDCESGFNFPDDEGLIQAEFEKNIPFALAVAESAKDPNDPVSVVGRDAEDFRLDSFTVSYGDPQTVAVWAKRDLLAKFMNYRINGGPIRISTVKEWKGGERYGDENVDYYAEYRGTVKGAKAGDSVEVWFTALPSARDIVANRKVKKVESGHFTYQVAQDTGNSVLILANEDYTGVNPEESPRGDGPKYLDEHIAALEANGVTPDVWDVDANGVPHDLAVLSHYDAVLWYLGDNRLTQDPEDVVTETYFGDFEDASVAERQQYLTLAVRDYLNEGGKLALAGETAAYYGQLGAALGGIYYGLDGQPDQECVVTGDPFSDCLLLADDFTQYWMGAYGRTPVGADGITGTAAPLDGLEALFGGTATEENPVDEASALTVTSDALPVDEFPQFESWAAAEYQNPSGPFIPIEGLWAMFAAHIDDGYQRLSRTFAVPELGAGDTATFDAQLSYATEFGYDNVIVEARPVGTEDWTTLPDLGGATSTTPPAECEAGFYVEGHPQLEHYLTVANPCLSTGTTGEWNAFTGTSGGWIPVSFDLSAYAGQEVEIVVSYVTDVFTGDTGVIVDDTRLVLNGVASEAQGFEETVEPWTVLPAPEGSLENTGEFTRTTVEGPFNAATATPDTVLLGFGLEQLDSDAARAEVVARLLTHFAG
;
A
#
# COMPACT_ATOMS: atom_id res chain seq x y z
N MET A 1 -42.77 28.47 -11.40
CA MET A 1 -42.12 27.52 -10.49
C MET A 1 -40.71 28.04 -10.35
N ALA A 2 -40.35 28.50 -9.16
CA ALA A 2 -39.01 29.01 -8.90
C ALA A 2 -38.12 27.81 -8.56
N SER A 3 -36.94 27.75 -9.16
CA SER A 3 -35.86 26.86 -8.74
C SER A 3 -35.59 27.07 -7.24
N PRO A 4 -35.25 26.03 -6.48
CA PRO A 4 -34.83 26.21 -5.09
C PRO A 4 -33.59 27.13 -5.06
N PRO A 5 -33.44 27.97 -4.02
CA PRO A 5 -32.23 28.75 -3.84
C PRO A 5 -31.03 27.82 -3.58
N PRO A 6 -29.80 28.23 -3.95
CA PRO A 6 -28.59 27.51 -3.56
C PRO A 6 -28.49 27.46 -2.02
N PRO A 7 -27.86 26.42 -1.45
CA PRO A 7 -27.68 26.31 -0.01
C PRO A 7 -26.87 27.52 0.53
N PRO A 8 -27.10 27.93 1.79
CA PRO A 8 -26.40 29.05 2.39
C PRO A 8 -24.90 28.72 2.59
N PRO A 9 -24.01 29.72 2.57
CA PRO A 9 -22.58 29.54 2.78
C PRO A 9 -22.33 29.10 4.23
N GLY A 10 -21.97 27.83 4.38
CA GLY A 10 -21.64 27.12 5.62
C GLY A 10 -21.60 25.59 5.43
N ASP A 11 -21.53 25.12 4.19
CA ASP A 11 -21.75 23.74 3.74
C ASP A 11 -20.48 23.13 3.09
N GLN A 12 -19.32 23.78 3.24
CA GLN A 12 -18.24 23.66 2.25
C GLN A 12 -17.23 22.51 2.44
N ASP A 13 -17.31 21.70 3.50
CA ASP A 13 -16.48 20.49 3.54
C ASP A 13 -17.16 19.38 4.34
N ARG A 14 -17.97 18.56 3.64
CA ARG A 14 -18.63 17.38 4.20
C ARG A 14 -18.19 16.16 3.40
N LEU A 15 -18.04 15.04 4.10
CA LEU A 15 -17.88 13.74 3.44
C LEU A 15 -19.15 13.38 2.67
N ALA A 16 -18.99 13.04 1.39
CA ALA A 16 -20.05 12.54 0.54
C ALA A 16 -19.54 11.37 -0.30
N VAL A 17 -20.46 10.58 -0.84
CA VAL A 17 -20.12 9.54 -1.81
C VAL A 17 -20.03 10.21 -3.17
N TYR A 18 -18.85 10.15 -3.75
CA TYR A 18 -18.56 10.62 -5.10
C TYR A 18 -18.54 9.44 -6.05
N THR A 19 -19.06 9.63 -7.26
CA THR A 19 -19.13 8.61 -8.30
C THR A 19 -18.78 9.21 -9.66
N GLY A 20 -18.19 8.42 -10.53
CA GLY A 20 -17.80 8.83 -11.87
C GLY A 20 -17.24 7.65 -12.65
N THR A 21 -16.93 7.87 -13.92
CA THR A 21 -16.28 6.87 -14.77
C THR A 21 -14.84 7.29 -15.01
N VAL A 22 -13.86 6.47 -14.61
CA VAL A 22 -12.43 6.80 -14.65
C VAL A 22 -11.61 5.70 -15.35
N GLY A 23 -10.52 6.10 -16.00
CA GLY A 23 -9.49 5.16 -16.48
C GLY A 23 -8.49 4.82 -15.38
N VAL A 24 -7.43 4.07 -15.72
CA VAL A 24 -6.36 3.67 -14.78
C VAL A 24 -5.71 4.89 -14.10
N GLU A 25 -5.42 5.96 -14.85
CA GLU A 25 -4.84 7.20 -14.30
C GLU A 25 -5.74 7.86 -13.26
N GLY A 26 -7.05 7.93 -13.53
CA GLY A 26 -8.00 8.49 -12.55
C GLY A 26 -8.19 7.60 -11.33
N LEU A 27 -8.09 6.28 -11.50
CA LEU A 27 -8.08 5.35 -10.37
C LEU A 27 -6.81 5.53 -9.51
N ALA A 28 -5.65 5.67 -10.15
CA ALA A 28 -4.39 5.97 -9.47
C ALA A 28 -4.44 7.31 -8.73
N ALA A 29 -5.03 8.36 -9.32
CA ALA A 29 -5.23 9.65 -8.67
C ALA A 29 -6.12 9.54 -7.42
N ILE A 30 -7.21 8.74 -7.49
CA ILE A 30 -8.06 8.46 -6.33
C ILE A 30 -7.26 7.76 -5.24
N VAL A 31 -6.51 6.70 -5.56
CA VAL A 31 -5.64 5.98 -4.61
C VAL A 31 -4.57 6.92 -4.02
N GLY A 32 -4.02 7.82 -4.84
CA GLY A 32 -3.02 8.82 -4.43
C GLY A 32 -3.49 9.82 -3.37
N LEU A 33 -4.81 10.00 -3.20
CA LEU A 33 -5.37 10.77 -2.08
C LEU A 33 -5.18 10.09 -0.71
N GLY A 34 -4.69 8.84 -0.68
CA GLY A 34 -4.61 8.02 0.52
C GLY A 34 -5.99 7.58 1.02
N VAL A 35 -6.97 7.48 0.11
CA VAL A 35 -8.23 6.80 0.42
C VAL A 35 -7.95 5.31 0.59
N ASP A 36 -8.70 4.70 1.49
CA ASP A 36 -8.66 3.25 1.64
C ASP A 36 -9.15 2.60 0.32
N ARG A 37 -8.32 1.73 -0.26
CA ARG A 37 -8.58 1.06 -1.55
C ARG A 37 -9.86 0.25 -1.53
N ASN A 38 -10.27 -0.27 -0.37
CA ASN A 38 -11.49 -1.06 -0.22
C ASN A 38 -12.72 -0.20 0.11
N GLU A 39 -12.53 1.10 0.37
CA GLU A 39 -13.62 2.08 0.41
C GLU A 39 -13.89 2.68 -0.98
N LEU A 40 -13.05 2.34 -1.97
CA LEU A 40 -13.22 2.64 -3.39
C LEU A 40 -13.85 1.44 -4.09
N VAL A 41 -15.16 1.52 -4.30
CA VAL A 41 -15.88 0.48 -5.06
C VAL A 41 -15.70 0.75 -6.54
N THR A 42 -15.25 -0.24 -7.31
CA THR A 42 -15.13 -0.13 -8.76
C THR A 42 -15.96 -1.20 -9.47
N THR A 43 -16.47 -0.87 -10.65
CA THR A 43 -17.14 -1.84 -11.54
C THR A 43 -16.84 -1.51 -13.00
N PRO A 44 -16.81 -2.49 -13.92
CA PRO A 44 -16.54 -2.22 -15.33
C PRO A 44 -17.62 -1.31 -15.91
N SER A 45 -17.23 -0.22 -16.56
CA SER A 45 -18.21 0.72 -17.10
C SER A 45 -18.98 0.08 -18.26
N GLY A 46 -20.31 0.04 -18.12
CA GLY A 46 -21.19 -0.42 -19.21
C GLY A 46 -21.28 0.56 -20.38
N GLU A 47 -20.79 1.79 -20.20
CA GLU A 47 -20.92 2.89 -21.16
C GLU A 47 -19.63 3.16 -21.94
N VAL A 48 -18.45 3.03 -21.31
CA VAL A 48 -17.15 3.34 -21.90
C VAL A 48 -16.18 2.17 -21.75
N SER A 49 -15.73 1.61 -22.88
CA SER A 49 -14.72 0.55 -22.91
C SER A 49 -13.38 1.09 -22.37
N GLY A 50 -12.71 0.33 -21.51
CA GLY A 50 -11.42 0.73 -20.94
C GLY A 50 -11.52 1.63 -19.70
N GLN A 51 -12.69 1.70 -19.04
CA GLN A 51 -12.90 2.51 -17.83
C GLN A 51 -13.74 1.76 -16.79
N VAL A 52 -13.65 2.19 -15.53
CA VAL A 52 -14.51 1.76 -14.42
C VAL A 52 -15.47 2.86 -13.99
N ASP A 53 -16.66 2.45 -13.57
CA ASP A 53 -17.50 3.28 -12.72
C ASP A 53 -17.03 3.12 -11.26
N VAL A 54 -16.68 4.22 -10.61
CA VAL A 54 -16.16 4.27 -9.23
C VAL A 54 -17.18 4.86 -8.27
N GLN A 55 -17.08 4.45 -7.00
CA GLN A 55 -17.72 5.10 -5.86
C GLN A 55 -16.70 5.21 -4.73
N VAL A 56 -16.52 6.41 -4.19
CA VAL A 56 -15.54 6.67 -3.12
C VAL A 56 -16.05 7.75 -2.17
N ILE A 57 -15.72 7.64 -0.89
CA ILE A 57 -16.05 8.67 0.11
C ILE A 57 -14.95 9.71 0.12
N LEU A 58 -15.29 10.95 -0.19
CA LEU A 58 -14.34 12.07 -0.23
C LEU A 58 -14.92 13.27 0.49
N SER A 59 -14.01 14.12 0.97
CA SER A 59 -14.33 15.49 1.36
C SER A 59 -14.64 16.35 0.13
N GLY A 60 -15.29 17.50 0.36
CA GLY A 60 -15.58 18.45 -0.72
C GLY A 60 -14.28 18.97 -1.34
N ASP A 61 -13.30 19.22 -0.47
CA ASP A 61 -11.94 19.56 -0.89
C ASP A 61 -11.36 18.41 -1.70
N GLN A 62 -11.19 17.20 -1.16
CA GLN A 62 -10.64 16.01 -1.87
C GLN A 62 -11.25 15.75 -3.26
N ALA A 63 -12.56 15.88 -3.40
CA ALA A 63 -13.21 15.71 -4.70
C ALA A 63 -13.00 16.89 -5.65
N ALA A 64 -12.91 18.11 -5.12
CA ALA A 64 -12.38 19.22 -5.89
C ALA A 64 -10.97 18.86 -6.34
N ARG A 65 -10.11 18.38 -5.44
CA ARG A 65 -8.72 18.00 -5.75
C ARG A 65 -8.60 17.03 -6.93
N LEU A 66 -9.40 15.98 -6.93
CA LEU A 66 -9.45 15.05 -8.06
C LEU A 66 -10.01 15.67 -9.34
N ALA A 67 -11.05 16.50 -9.25
CA ALA A 67 -11.60 17.18 -10.41
C ALA A 67 -10.60 18.17 -11.03
N GLU A 68 -9.77 18.76 -10.16
CA GLU A 68 -8.59 19.57 -10.44
C GLU A 68 -7.37 18.74 -10.86
N GLY A 69 -7.47 17.41 -10.95
CA GLY A 69 -6.38 16.52 -11.38
C GLY A 69 -6.80 15.44 -12.40
N GLY A 70 -7.81 15.71 -13.21
CA GLY A 70 -8.22 14.84 -14.34
C GLY A 70 -9.45 14.01 -14.06
N THR A 71 -9.83 13.95 -12.81
CA THR A 71 -10.65 12.89 -12.26
C THR A 71 -11.90 13.50 -11.63
N ALA A 72 -12.71 14.14 -12.46
CA ALA A 72 -13.95 14.74 -12.02
C ALA A 72 -14.96 13.67 -11.59
N LEU A 73 -15.29 13.65 -10.30
CA LEU A 73 -16.35 12.83 -9.74
C LEU A 73 -17.53 13.70 -9.33
N GLU A 74 -18.73 13.16 -9.48
CA GLU A 74 -19.96 13.83 -9.07
C GLU A 74 -20.45 13.25 -7.75
N VAL A 75 -21.02 14.09 -6.88
CA VAL A 75 -21.70 13.59 -5.68
C VAL A 75 -22.84 12.66 -6.13
N LYS A 76 -22.82 11.41 -5.65
CA LYS A 76 -23.82 10.39 -5.95
C LYS A 76 -25.20 10.94 -5.57
N ALA A 77 -26.00 11.22 -6.59
CA ALA A 77 -27.31 11.82 -6.38
C ALA A 77 -28.22 10.81 -5.64
N PRO A 78 -28.97 11.27 -4.63
CA PRO A 78 -30.07 10.51 -4.06
C PRO A 78 -30.96 9.92 -5.16
N SER A 79 -31.18 8.59 -5.18
CA SER A 79 -32.13 8.00 -6.11
C SER A 79 -33.49 8.70 -5.94
N ALA A 80 -34.20 8.98 -7.05
CA ALA A 80 -35.57 9.54 -6.99
C ALA A 80 -36.57 8.58 -6.32
N GLN A 81 -36.13 7.36 -5.99
CA GLN A 81 -36.84 6.27 -5.32
C GLN A 81 -36.44 6.09 -3.85
N ARG A 82 -35.67 7.02 -3.23
CA ARG A 82 -35.31 7.11 -1.79
C ARG A 82 -36.43 6.95 -0.73
N ARG A 83 -37.66 6.65 -1.13
CA ARG A 83 -38.79 6.42 -0.22
C ARG A 83 -38.62 5.20 0.70
N SER A 84 -37.70 4.28 0.39
CA SER A 84 -37.37 3.10 1.21
C SER A 84 -36.46 3.46 2.39
N LEU A 85 -35.33 4.15 2.18
CA LEU A 85 -34.40 4.56 3.27
C LEU A 85 -34.95 5.61 4.25
N ASP A 86 -35.94 6.41 3.83
CA ASP A 86 -36.69 7.28 4.76
C ASP A 86 -37.72 6.49 5.62
N ALA A 87 -38.02 5.23 5.26
CA ALA A 87 -38.86 4.31 6.04
C ALA A 87 -38.00 3.62 7.12
N ALA A 88 -37.47 4.43 8.03
CA ALA A 88 -36.73 3.94 9.20
C ALA A 88 -37.67 3.23 10.18
N ASP A 89 -37.41 1.94 10.46
CA ASP A 89 -38.02 1.24 11.61
C ASP A 89 -37.56 1.85 12.95
N GLY A 90 -36.49 2.66 12.93
CA GLY A 90 -35.91 3.30 14.11
C GLY A 90 -35.12 2.31 14.95
N VAL A 91 -34.50 1.32 14.31
CA VAL A 91 -33.68 0.30 14.96
C VAL A 91 -32.36 0.92 15.38
N PHE A 92 -31.70 1.61 14.44
CA PHE A 92 -30.50 2.38 14.73
C PHE A 92 -30.83 3.58 15.62
N ARG A 93 -30.11 3.70 16.74
CA ARG A 93 -30.37 4.70 17.77
C ARG A 93 -29.06 5.31 18.23
N MET A 94 -29.09 6.61 18.52
CA MET A 94 -27.98 7.29 19.19
C MET A 94 -27.53 6.52 20.44
N TYR A 95 -26.24 6.63 20.74
CA TYR A 95 -25.68 6.09 21.98
C TYR A 95 -26.20 6.86 23.19
N SER A 96 -26.21 8.20 23.09
CA SER A 96 -26.62 9.09 24.15
C SER A 96 -28.12 9.43 24.13
N GLY A 97 -28.61 9.91 25.28
CA GLY A 97 -29.94 10.47 25.42
C GLY A 97 -31.03 9.44 25.79
N PRO A 98 -32.27 9.91 26.00
CA PRO A 98 -33.37 9.05 26.45
C PRO A 98 -33.68 7.95 25.42
N GLY A 99 -33.64 6.69 25.86
CA GLY A 99 -33.88 5.53 25.00
C GLY A 99 -32.70 5.12 24.09
N GLY A 100 -31.55 5.78 24.24
CA GLY A 100 -30.32 5.42 23.53
C GLY A 100 -29.67 4.13 24.04
N ILE A 101 -28.62 3.70 23.34
CA ILE A 101 -27.92 2.42 23.62
C ILE A 101 -27.36 2.40 25.05
N LEU A 102 -26.86 3.53 25.58
CA LEU A 102 -26.31 3.58 26.94
C LEU A 102 -27.34 3.25 28.02
N GLU A 103 -28.58 3.76 27.91
CA GLU A 103 -29.65 3.45 28.87
C GLU A 103 -30.09 1.98 28.77
N GLU A 104 -30.07 1.40 27.56
CA GLU A 104 -30.36 -0.03 27.33
C GLU A 104 -29.32 -0.93 28.01
N LEU A 105 -28.02 -0.63 27.89
CA LEU A 105 -26.96 -1.38 28.57
C LEU A 105 -27.13 -1.37 30.09
N GLN A 106 -27.53 -0.23 30.65
CA GLN A 106 -27.83 -0.11 32.07
C GLN A 106 -29.07 -0.93 32.47
N ALA A 107 -30.11 -0.94 31.62
CA ALA A 107 -31.33 -1.70 31.84
C ALA A 107 -31.06 -3.22 31.82
N ILE A 108 -30.39 -3.73 30.78
CA ILE A 108 -30.02 -5.15 30.66
C ILE A 108 -29.23 -5.61 31.90
N ALA A 109 -28.24 -4.82 32.34
CA ALA A 109 -27.47 -5.14 33.53
C ALA A 109 -28.32 -5.15 34.82
N ALA A 110 -29.31 -4.27 34.92
CA ALA A 110 -30.22 -4.19 36.06
C ALA A 110 -31.26 -5.33 36.08
N GLU A 111 -31.67 -5.81 34.91
CA GLU A 111 -32.62 -6.92 34.74
C GLU A 111 -31.98 -8.28 35.03
N HIS A 112 -30.68 -8.43 34.76
CA HIS A 112 -29.92 -9.66 34.92
C HIS A 112 -28.78 -9.58 35.97
N PRO A 113 -29.01 -9.10 37.20
CA PRO A 113 -27.94 -8.70 38.14
C PRO A 113 -27.08 -9.86 38.69
N ASP A 114 -27.52 -11.10 38.53
CA ASP A 114 -26.75 -12.29 38.93
C ASP A 114 -25.62 -12.63 37.94
N ILE A 115 -25.74 -12.14 36.70
CA ILE A 115 -24.80 -12.44 35.61
C ILE A 115 -24.27 -11.20 34.89
N ALA A 116 -25.00 -10.07 34.87
CA ALA A 116 -24.66 -8.88 34.10
C ALA A 116 -24.27 -7.70 34.99
N GLN A 117 -23.34 -6.88 34.53
CA GLN A 117 -22.87 -5.71 35.25
C GLN A 117 -22.41 -4.60 34.30
N PHE A 118 -23.09 -3.46 34.37
CA PHE A 118 -22.70 -2.25 33.66
C PHE A 118 -21.41 -1.64 34.23
N ARG A 119 -20.58 -1.12 33.33
CA ARG A 119 -19.28 -0.50 33.59
C ARG A 119 -19.11 0.71 32.69
N VAL A 120 -18.55 1.77 33.26
CA VAL A 120 -17.92 2.84 32.47
C VAL A 120 -16.43 2.50 32.45
N ILE A 121 -15.88 2.25 31.27
CA ILE A 121 -14.47 1.84 31.09
C ILE A 121 -13.56 3.04 30.89
N GLY A 122 -14.10 4.15 30.39
CA GLY A 122 -13.40 5.42 30.28
C GLY A 122 -14.33 6.53 29.84
N LYS A 123 -13.75 7.61 29.33
CA LYS A 123 -14.48 8.77 28.82
C LYS A 123 -13.93 9.17 27.47
N THR A 124 -14.80 9.69 26.62
CA THR A 124 -14.44 10.24 25.31
C THR A 124 -13.76 11.61 25.41
N VAL A 125 -13.27 12.14 24.30
CA VAL A 125 -12.71 13.49 24.21
C VAL A 125 -13.70 14.59 24.64
N GLN A 126 -15.00 14.41 24.37
CA GLN A 126 -16.07 15.31 24.86
C GLN A 126 -16.59 14.93 26.27
N GLY A 127 -15.99 13.93 26.91
CA GLY A 127 -16.29 13.54 28.29
C GLY A 127 -17.49 12.62 28.49
N LYS A 128 -18.06 12.08 27.39
CA LYS A 128 -19.13 11.07 27.45
C LYS A 128 -18.58 9.77 28.05
N ASP A 129 -19.43 9.02 28.74
CA ASP A 129 -19.03 7.72 29.29
C ASP A 129 -18.91 6.69 28.17
N ILE A 130 -17.84 5.91 28.15
CA ILE A 130 -17.71 4.71 27.29
C ILE A 130 -18.23 3.52 28.10
N GLY A 131 -19.38 3.00 27.68
CA GLY A 131 -20.17 2.01 28.40
C GLY A 131 -19.88 0.59 27.95
N ALA A 132 -19.73 -0.32 28.91
CA ALA A 132 -19.56 -1.75 28.68
C ALA A 132 -20.46 -2.56 29.61
N VAL A 133 -20.88 -3.74 29.14
CA VAL A 133 -21.54 -4.73 30.01
C VAL A 133 -20.66 -5.96 30.13
N ARG A 134 -20.32 -6.29 31.38
CA ARG A 134 -19.65 -7.53 31.72
C ARG A 134 -20.68 -8.60 32.07
N LEU A 135 -20.58 -9.76 31.44
CA LEU A 135 -21.46 -10.91 31.64
C LEU A 135 -20.68 -12.14 32.14
N THR A 136 -20.95 -12.59 33.35
CA THR A 136 -20.37 -13.82 33.92
C THR A 136 -21.16 -14.31 35.14
N LYS A 137 -21.24 -15.62 35.36
CA LYS A 137 -21.93 -16.16 36.54
C LYS A 137 -21.38 -15.63 37.86
N ASN A 138 -22.27 -15.15 38.73
CA ASN A 138 -21.96 -14.51 40.02
C ASN A 138 -21.12 -13.24 39.82
N VAL A 139 -21.47 -12.42 38.84
CA VAL A 139 -20.69 -11.24 38.41
C VAL A 139 -20.23 -10.36 39.57
N ALA A 140 -21.09 -10.08 40.56
CA ALA A 140 -20.75 -9.25 41.72
C ALA A 140 -19.64 -9.83 42.65
N LYS A 141 -19.31 -11.12 42.51
CA LYS A 141 -18.30 -11.84 43.33
C LYS A 141 -17.11 -12.34 42.51
N THR A 142 -17.20 -12.32 41.19
CA THR A 142 -16.13 -12.73 40.29
C THR A 142 -15.25 -11.51 40.03
N LYS A 143 -13.93 -11.62 40.22
CA LYS A 143 -13.01 -10.54 39.86
C LYS A 143 -12.87 -10.46 38.34
N ASP A 144 -12.71 -9.26 37.80
CA ASP A 144 -12.48 -9.02 36.38
C ASP A 144 -11.22 -9.80 35.93
N GLY A 145 -11.25 -10.39 34.73
CA GLY A 145 -10.16 -11.22 34.20
C GLY A 145 -9.88 -12.52 34.97
N LYS A 146 -10.76 -12.94 35.89
CA LYS A 146 -10.54 -14.17 36.68
C LYS A 146 -10.83 -15.45 35.91
N ARG A 147 -11.69 -15.35 34.90
CA ARG A 147 -12.10 -16.46 34.03
C ARG A 147 -11.59 -16.17 32.62
N PRO A 148 -11.50 -17.19 31.77
CA PRO A 148 -11.24 -16.95 30.36
C PRO A 148 -12.25 -15.95 29.80
N THR A 149 -11.76 -14.97 29.07
CA THR A 149 -12.45 -13.75 28.69
C THR A 149 -12.49 -13.59 27.17
N THR A 150 -13.66 -13.18 26.68
CA THR A 150 -13.85 -12.70 25.31
C THR A 150 -14.41 -11.28 25.36
N VAL A 151 -13.89 -10.40 24.51
CA VAL A 151 -14.36 -9.01 24.38
C VAL A 151 -14.99 -8.85 22.99
N TYR A 152 -16.18 -8.26 22.93
CA TYR A 152 -16.87 -7.88 21.71
C TYR A 152 -16.98 -6.36 21.64
N ILE A 153 -16.46 -5.76 20.56
CA ILE A 153 -16.44 -4.32 20.34
C ILE A 153 -17.19 -3.99 19.05
N GLY A 154 -17.84 -2.82 19.01
CA GLY A 154 -18.47 -2.26 17.83
C GLY A 154 -18.35 -0.73 17.81
N ALA A 155 -18.60 -0.14 16.65
CA ALA A 155 -18.46 1.28 16.33
C ALA A 155 -17.19 1.91 16.91
N GLN A 156 -16.05 1.32 16.57
CA GLN A 156 -14.77 2.01 16.69
C GLN A 156 -14.66 3.10 15.62
N HIS A 157 -15.10 2.81 14.38
CA HIS A 157 -15.47 3.84 13.42
C HIS A 157 -16.95 4.19 13.55
N ALA A 158 -17.26 5.48 13.46
CA ALA A 158 -18.57 6.00 13.81
C ALA A 158 -19.68 5.66 12.79
N ARG A 159 -19.35 5.56 11.50
CA ARG A 159 -20.31 5.30 10.40
C ARG A 159 -20.83 3.86 10.33
N GLU A 160 -20.27 2.94 11.09
CA GLU A 160 -20.53 1.51 10.99
C GLU A 160 -21.73 1.08 11.84
N TRP A 161 -22.93 1.56 11.49
CA TRP A 161 -24.11 1.45 12.36
C TRP A 161 -24.60 0.03 12.65
N ILE A 162 -24.25 -0.95 11.81
CA ILE A 162 -24.61 -2.36 12.02
C ILE A 162 -23.83 -3.00 13.18
N THR A 163 -22.64 -2.49 13.52
CA THR A 163 -21.76 -3.14 14.50
C THR A 163 -22.23 -2.93 15.96
N PRO A 164 -22.76 -1.75 16.38
CA PRO A 164 -23.45 -1.62 17.67
C PRO A 164 -24.66 -2.54 17.80
N GLU A 165 -25.41 -2.73 16.72
CA GLU A 165 -26.56 -3.64 16.66
C GLU A 165 -26.15 -5.08 16.92
N MET A 166 -25.08 -5.54 16.24
CA MET A 166 -24.50 -6.86 16.45
C MET A 166 -24.12 -7.09 17.92
N VAL A 167 -23.34 -6.18 18.51
CA VAL A 167 -22.81 -6.34 19.87
C VAL A 167 -23.92 -6.23 20.93
N ARG A 168 -24.86 -5.29 20.79
CA ARG A 168 -25.96 -5.14 21.77
C ARG A 168 -26.95 -6.30 21.70
N ARG A 169 -27.27 -6.80 20.50
CA ARG A 169 -28.19 -7.95 20.32
C ARG A 169 -27.53 -9.23 20.83
N LEU A 170 -26.21 -9.39 20.63
CA LEU A 170 -25.46 -10.51 21.19
C LEU A 170 -25.49 -10.51 22.72
N LEU A 171 -25.29 -9.36 23.35
CA LEU A 171 -25.44 -9.20 24.81
C LEU A 171 -26.84 -9.67 25.28
N SER A 172 -27.90 -9.16 24.66
CA SER A 172 -29.29 -9.53 24.99
C SER A 172 -29.53 -11.02 24.78
N TYR A 173 -29.05 -11.59 23.67
CA TYR A 173 -29.16 -13.01 23.36
C TYR A 173 -28.52 -13.89 24.45
N TYR A 174 -27.33 -13.54 24.92
CA TYR A 174 -26.68 -14.24 26.04
C TYR A 174 -27.46 -14.08 27.35
N ALA A 175 -27.89 -12.86 27.68
CA ALA A 175 -28.57 -12.57 28.93
C ALA A 175 -29.93 -13.28 29.03
N ASP A 176 -30.75 -13.17 27.98
CA ASP A 176 -32.11 -13.72 27.95
C ASP A 176 -32.12 -15.25 27.80
N SER A 177 -31.13 -15.80 27.09
CA SER A 177 -31.03 -17.26 26.88
C SER A 177 -30.32 -18.00 28.01
N TYR A 178 -29.70 -17.30 28.98
CA TYR A 178 -28.93 -17.93 30.06
C TYR A 178 -29.71 -18.97 30.88
N GLY A 179 -31.02 -18.77 31.03
CA GLY A 179 -31.90 -19.66 31.80
C GLY A 179 -32.45 -20.86 31.01
N SER A 180 -32.41 -20.80 29.68
CA SER A 180 -33.14 -21.72 28.78
C SER A 180 -32.23 -22.50 27.84
N ASP A 181 -31.14 -21.89 27.37
CA ASP A 181 -30.18 -22.50 26.46
C ASP A 181 -28.97 -23.08 27.22
N ARG A 182 -28.64 -24.35 26.95
CA ARG A 182 -27.56 -25.06 27.65
C ARG A 182 -26.16 -24.62 27.21
N ARG A 183 -25.99 -24.23 25.94
CA ARG A 183 -24.74 -23.77 25.35
C ARG A 183 -24.38 -22.41 25.96
N ILE A 184 -25.30 -21.45 25.87
CA ILE A 184 -25.20 -20.11 26.47
C ILE A 184 -24.95 -20.20 27.97
N LYS A 185 -25.73 -21.03 28.67
CA LYS A 185 -25.52 -21.25 30.09
C LYS A 185 -24.12 -21.76 30.41
N SER A 186 -23.59 -22.69 29.60
CA SER A 186 -22.25 -23.25 29.78
C SER A 186 -21.18 -22.16 29.62
N ILE A 187 -21.28 -21.35 28.56
CA ILE A 187 -20.36 -20.22 28.31
C ILE A 187 -20.35 -19.28 29.51
N VAL A 188 -21.49 -18.64 29.83
CA VAL A 188 -21.60 -17.65 30.93
C VAL A 188 -21.21 -18.23 32.30
N ASP A 189 -21.44 -19.52 32.54
CA ASP A 189 -21.05 -20.18 33.80
C ASP A 189 -19.54 -20.34 33.97
N THR A 190 -18.77 -20.32 32.88
CA THR A 190 -17.37 -20.74 32.86
C THR A 190 -16.42 -19.69 32.27
N THR A 191 -16.93 -18.72 31.53
CA THR A 191 -16.16 -17.60 30.95
C THR A 191 -16.60 -16.26 31.54
N GLU A 192 -15.97 -15.19 31.06
CA GLU A 192 -16.32 -13.80 31.25
C GLU A 192 -16.46 -13.15 29.88
N LEU A 193 -17.58 -12.48 29.61
CA LEU A 193 -17.80 -11.82 28.32
C LEU A 193 -17.91 -10.31 28.58
N TRP A 194 -17.28 -9.50 27.74
CA TRP A 194 -17.40 -8.05 27.76
C TRP A 194 -17.99 -7.57 26.44
N PHE A 195 -18.97 -6.69 26.54
CA PHE A 195 -19.64 -6.10 25.38
C PHE A 195 -19.45 -4.58 25.44
N VAL A 196 -18.81 -4.01 24.42
CA VAL A 196 -18.61 -2.57 24.22
C VAL A 196 -19.26 -2.20 22.88
N PRO A 197 -20.59 -1.95 22.85
CA PRO A 197 -21.28 -1.75 21.57
C PRO A 197 -20.88 -0.49 20.81
N VAL A 198 -20.39 0.53 21.51
CA VAL A 198 -19.95 1.79 20.91
C VAL A 198 -18.64 2.23 21.55
N ALA A 199 -17.52 1.96 20.87
CA ALA A 199 -16.18 2.36 21.32
C ALA A 199 -15.90 3.85 21.05
N ASN A 200 -16.54 4.44 20.03
CA ASN A 200 -16.50 5.86 19.70
C ASN A 200 -17.86 6.59 19.93
N PRO A 201 -18.31 6.79 21.19
CA PRO A 201 -19.59 7.46 21.45
C PRO A 201 -19.72 8.89 20.92
N ASP A 202 -18.61 9.61 20.78
CA ASP A 202 -18.61 10.97 20.27
C ASP A 202 -18.92 10.97 18.78
N GLY A 203 -18.11 10.27 17.98
CA GLY A 203 -18.32 10.14 16.55
C GLY A 203 -19.65 9.46 16.22
N TYR A 204 -20.02 8.38 16.92
CA TYR A 204 -21.26 7.65 16.64
C TYR A 204 -22.49 8.54 16.78
N ASP A 205 -22.64 9.29 17.88
CA ASP A 205 -23.76 10.24 18.00
C ASP A 205 -23.70 11.36 16.94
N PHE A 206 -22.51 11.77 16.52
CA PHE A 206 -22.34 12.81 15.49
C PHE A 206 -22.89 12.38 14.13
N THR A 207 -22.79 11.09 13.78
CA THR A 207 -23.36 10.56 12.52
C THR A 207 -24.88 10.68 12.42
N PHE A 208 -25.60 10.87 13.54
CA PHE A 208 -27.04 11.15 13.55
C PHE A 208 -27.36 12.63 13.32
N SER A 209 -26.34 13.49 13.26
CA SER A 209 -26.49 14.89 12.88
C SER A 209 -26.67 15.01 11.37
N GLU A 210 -27.45 16.00 10.94
CA GLU A 210 -27.73 16.23 9.52
C GLU A 210 -26.42 16.39 8.73
N GLY A 211 -26.24 15.53 7.71
CA GLY A 211 -25.09 15.57 6.81
C GLY A 211 -23.80 14.92 7.33
N GLN A 212 -23.84 14.19 8.45
CA GLN A 212 -22.64 13.61 9.08
C GLN A 212 -22.60 12.08 9.08
N ARG A 213 -23.50 11.42 8.35
CA ARG A 213 -23.70 9.95 8.39
C ARG A 213 -22.44 9.15 8.05
N LEU A 214 -21.55 9.70 7.22
CA LEU A 214 -20.31 9.05 6.76
C LEU A 214 -19.09 9.37 7.63
N TRP A 215 -19.25 10.04 8.77
CA TRP A 215 -18.14 10.36 9.68
C TRP A 215 -17.50 9.08 10.24
N ARG A 216 -16.18 8.94 10.12
CA ARG A 216 -15.40 7.77 10.58
C ARG A 216 -14.76 7.98 11.95
N LYS A 217 -13.98 9.06 12.09
CA LYS A 217 -13.04 9.33 13.21
C LYS A 217 -13.74 9.65 14.55
N ASN A 218 -12.97 9.86 15.62
CA ASN A 218 -13.51 10.51 16.84
C ASN A 218 -13.79 12.02 16.60
N LEU A 219 -14.07 12.80 17.65
CA LEU A 219 -14.36 14.25 17.53
C LEU A 219 -13.29 15.13 18.21
N ARG A 220 -12.02 14.74 18.10
CA ARG A 220 -10.91 15.58 18.54
C ARG A 220 -10.81 16.83 17.66
N ASP A 221 -10.91 18.00 18.26
CA ASP A 221 -10.61 19.28 17.63
C ASP A 221 -9.08 19.41 17.44
N ASN A 222 -8.59 19.19 16.22
CA ASN A 222 -7.18 19.08 15.90
C ASN A 222 -6.51 20.46 15.78
N ASP A 223 -7.23 21.47 15.30
CA ASP A 223 -6.71 22.83 15.10
C ASP A 223 -7.04 23.80 16.26
N GLY A 224 -7.96 23.42 17.14
CA GLY A 224 -8.37 24.17 18.32
C GLY A 224 -9.34 25.32 18.02
N ASP A 225 -10.02 25.31 16.88
CA ASP A 225 -10.95 26.37 16.47
C ASP A 225 -12.34 26.26 17.15
N GLY A 226 -12.62 25.12 17.77
CA GLY A 226 -13.87 24.83 18.48
C GLY A 226 -15.02 24.35 17.59
N GLN A 227 -14.75 24.02 16.34
CA GLN A 227 -15.66 23.40 15.38
C GLN A 227 -15.19 21.97 15.08
N ILE A 228 -16.03 21.20 14.40
CA ILE A 228 -15.65 19.87 13.91
C ILE A 228 -15.84 19.91 12.39
N SER A 229 -14.74 19.71 11.68
CA SER A 229 -14.57 19.71 10.22
C SER A 229 -13.77 18.47 9.79
N VAL A 230 -13.59 18.21 8.48
CA VAL A 230 -12.92 16.96 8.02
C VAL A 230 -11.47 16.82 8.53
N GLY A 231 -10.77 17.94 8.75
CA GLY A 231 -9.45 18.00 9.38
C GLY A 231 -9.42 17.59 10.86
N ASP A 232 -10.58 17.38 11.48
CA ASP A 232 -10.74 16.99 12.88
C ASP A 232 -10.93 15.48 13.06
N GLY A 233 -10.75 15.04 14.29
CA GLY A 233 -10.85 13.66 14.68
C GLY A 233 -9.55 12.90 14.45
N VAL A 234 -9.46 11.74 15.08
CA VAL A 234 -8.39 10.74 14.93
C VAL A 234 -9.04 9.40 14.64
N ASP A 235 -8.45 8.61 13.74
CA ASP A 235 -8.85 7.23 13.55
C ASP A 235 -8.40 6.41 14.76
N LEU A 236 -9.37 5.93 15.54
CA LEU A 236 -9.11 5.15 16.74
C LEU A 236 -8.44 3.81 16.43
N ASN A 237 -8.62 3.26 15.22
CA ASN A 237 -8.00 2.02 14.78
C ASN A 237 -6.67 2.23 14.02
N ARG A 238 -6.07 3.43 14.15
CA ARG A 238 -4.67 3.74 13.79
C ARG A 238 -3.88 4.36 14.95
N ASN A 239 -4.50 4.48 16.13
CA ASN A 239 -3.96 5.23 17.26
C ASN A 239 -3.30 4.36 18.34
N TYR A 240 -3.27 3.03 18.21
CA TYR A 240 -2.64 2.18 19.22
C TYR A 240 -1.10 2.22 19.15
N PRO A 241 -0.38 1.99 20.27
CA PRO A 241 1.08 2.12 20.30
C PRO A 241 1.86 1.09 19.48
N THR A 242 1.29 -0.08 19.21
CA THR A 242 1.95 -1.14 18.45
C THR A 242 2.09 -0.70 17.00
N ARG A 243 3.33 -0.69 16.49
CA ARG A 243 3.65 -0.31 15.09
C ARG A 243 3.06 1.05 14.68
N TRP A 244 2.81 1.96 15.63
CA TRP A 244 2.22 3.27 15.32
C TRP A 244 3.12 4.07 14.38
N GLY A 245 2.60 4.46 13.21
CA GLY A 245 3.39 5.19 12.21
C GLY A 245 4.65 4.44 11.79
N TYR A 246 4.57 3.10 11.68
CA TYR A 246 5.66 2.26 11.19
C TYR A 246 6.14 2.71 9.81
N ASP A 247 5.19 3.13 8.98
CA ASP A 247 5.34 3.79 7.67
C ASP A 247 4.19 4.82 7.50
N ASN A 248 4.13 5.46 6.33
CA ASN A 248 3.03 6.35 5.93
C ASN A 248 2.00 5.70 4.99
N GLU A 249 2.04 4.37 4.85
CA GLU A 249 1.11 3.60 4.03
C GLU A 249 -0.06 3.09 4.88
N GLY A 250 0.24 2.47 6.04
CA GLY A 250 -0.78 1.87 6.88
C GLY A 250 -1.60 2.83 7.74
N SER A 251 -1.20 4.10 7.78
CA SER A 251 -1.92 5.22 8.39
C SER A 251 -1.35 6.55 7.90
N SER A 252 -2.06 7.66 8.10
CA SER A 252 -1.60 8.97 7.63
C SER A 252 -1.17 9.92 8.76
N PRO A 253 -0.10 10.73 8.57
CA PRO A 253 0.23 11.85 9.45
C PRO A 253 -0.61 13.11 9.17
N ASP A 254 -1.40 13.15 8.08
CA ASP A 254 -2.25 14.28 7.70
C ASP A 254 -3.58 14.25 8.48
N PRO A 255 -3.92 15.28 9.28
CA PRO A 255 -5.20 15.38 9.99
C PRO A 255 -6.45 15.31 9.10
N ALA A 256 -6.36 15.69 7.82
CA ALA A 256 -7.48 15.62 6.88
C ALA A 256 -7.77 14.19 6.39
N SER A 257 -6.83 13.26 6.54
CA SER A 257 -7.05 11.87 6.18
C SER A 257 -8.06 11.19 7.11
N ASP A 258 -8.88 10.30 6.56
CA ASP A 258 -9.77 9.43 7.32
C ASP A 258 -9.01 8.40 8.17
N THR A 259 -7.74 8.12 7.82
CA THR A 259 -6.83 7.22 8.55
C THR A 259 -5.78 7.98 9.37
N TYR A 260 -6.05 9.24 9.73
CA TYR A 260 -5.15 10.05 10.55
C TYR A 260 -4.83 9.35 11.89
N ARG A 261 -3.55 9.01 12.09
CA ARG A 261 -3.05 8.23 13.24
C ARG A 261 -3.04 8.98 14.57
N GLY A 262 -3.33 10.28 14.54
CA GLY A 262 -3.23 11.18 15.69
C GLY A 262 -1.81 11.76 15.87
N PRO A 263 -1.62 12.64 16.87
CA PRO A 263 -0.33 13.31 17.10
C PRO A 263 0.71 12.46 17.84
N ALA A 264 0.31 11.32 18.42
CA ALA A 264 1.17 10.40 19.17
C ALA A 264 0.45 9.05 19.38
N PRO A 265 1.18 7.95 19.65
CA PRO A 265 0.56 6.68 20.02
C PRO A 265 -0.29 6.83 21.30
N ALA A 266 -1.48 6.26 21.27
CA ALA A 266 -2.52 6.33 22.28
C ALA A 266 -2.85 7.77 22.72
N SER A 267 -2.87 8.72 21.78
CA SER A 267 -3.24 10.12 22.05
C SER A 267 -4.69 10.27 22.49
N GLU A 268 -5.57 9.38 22.06
CA GLU A 268 -7.01 9.49 22.26
C GLU A 268 -7.49 8.80 23.55
N PRO A 269 -8.38 9.45 24.33
CA PRO A 269 -8.87 8.87 25.57
C PRO A 269 -9.78 7.65 25.34
N GLU A 270 -10.41 7.52 24.18
CA GLU A 270 -11.15 6.33 23.76
C GLU A 270 -10.19 5.12 23.62
N THR A 271 -9.12 5.27 22.85
CA THR A 271 -8.06 4.26 22.67
C THR A 271 -7.48 3.84 24.02
N GLN A 272 -7.14 4.81 24.89
CA GLN A 272 -6.62 4.53 26.24
C GLN A 272 -7.63 3.77 27.12
N ALA A 273 -8.93 4.03 26.97
CA ALA A 273 -9.97 3.35 27.75
C ALA A 273 -10.14 1.89 27.35
N ILE A 274 -10.07 1.62 26.05
CA ILE A 274 -10.13 0.27 25.49
C ILE A 274 -8.86 -0.49 25.89
N ASP A 275 -7.68 0.05 25.64
CA ASP A 275 -6.41 -0.55 26.04
C ASP A 275 -6.35 -0.86 27.55
N ALA A 276 -6.81 0.07 28.40
CA ALA A 276 -6.89 -0.16 29.84
C ALA A 276 -7.86 -1.30 30.25
N LEU A 277 -8.89 -1.57 29.44
CA LEU A 277 -9.76 -2.74 29.63
C LEU A 277 -8.97 -4.02 29.29
N PHE A 278 -8.29 -4.07 28.14
CA PHE A 278 -7.46 -5.21 27.73
C PHE A 278 -6.37 -5.51 28.75
N ALA A 279 -5.58 -4.51 29.16
CA ALA A 279 -4.56 -4.65 30.21
C ALA A 279 -5.11 -5.21 31.52
N LYS A 280 -6.38 -4.93 31.83
CA LYS A 280 -7.01 -5.32 33.09
C LYS A 280 -7.58 -6.74 33.05
N VAL A 281 -8.10 -7.18 31.91
CA VAL A 281 -8.79 -8.48 31.80
C VAL A 281 -7.99 -9.52 31.03
N THR A 282 -6.98 -9.09 30.26
CA THR A 282 -6.09 -9.90 29.40
C THR A 282 -6.87 -11.00 28.69
N PRO A 283 -7.78 -10.63 27.78
CA PRO A 283 -8.69 -11.59 27.19
C PRO A 283 -7.95 -12.57 26.30
N GLU A 284 -8.45 -13.80 26.21
CA GLU A 284 -7.92 -14.77 25.25
C GLU A 284 -8.37 -14.42 23.82
N PHE A 285 -9.54 -13.81 23.67
CA PHE A 285 -10.10 -13.45 22.35
C PHE A 285 -10.74 -12.06 22.32
N LEU A 286 -10.60 -11.40 21.17
CA LEU A 286 -11.31 -10.19 20.76
C LEU A 286 -12.10 -10.49 19.48
N VAL A 287 -13.31 -9.95 19.40
CA VAL A 287 -14.01 -9.75 18.13
C VAL A 287 -14.33 -8.26 18.02
N ASN A 288 -13.65 -7.58 17.11
CA ASN A 288 -13.84 -6.15 16.83
C ASN A 288 -14.70 -6.01 15.57
N TYR A 289 -16.01 -5.84 15.75
CA TYR A 289 -16.92 -5.75 14.61
C TYR A 289 -16.76 -4.42 13.90
N HIS A 290 -16.43 -4.51 12.61
CA HIS A 290 -16.38 -3.41 11.67
C HIS A 290 -17.43 -3.61 10.56
N SER A 291 -17.56 -2.64 9.66
CA SER A 291 -18.34 -2.81 8.43
C SER A 291 -17.85 -1.76 7.44
N ALA A 292 -17.85 -2.00 6.14
CA ALA A 292 -18.48 -3.13 5.47
C ALA A 292 -17.58 -3.70 4.38
N ALA A 293 -17.63 -5.01 4.21
CA ALA A 293 -17.00 -5.73 3.09
C ALA A 293 -17.42 -7.21 3.01
N GLU A 294 -18.05 -7.77 4.06
CA GLU A 294 -18.22 -9.21 4.22
C GLU A 294 -16.86 -9.94 4.31
N LEU A 295 -15.97 -9.46 5.19
CA LEU A 295 -14.67 -10.09 5.44
C LEU A 295 -14.58 -10.62 6.87
N LEU A 296 -13.70 -11.59 7.10
CA LEU A 296 -13.37 -12.14 8.40
C LEU A 296 -11.86 -12.10 8.63
N LEU A 297 -11.37 -10.92 8.98
CA LEU A 297 -9.95 -10.63 9.06
C LEU A 297 -9.32 -11.12 10.37
N HIS A 298 -8.03 -11.46 10.32
CA HIS A 298 -7.19 -11.69 11.48
C HIS A 298 -5.78 -11.11 11.28
N GLY A 299 -5.03 -10.95 12.38
CA GLY A 299 -3.68 -10.38 12.31
C GLY A 299 -2.74 -11.16 11.37
N ILE A 300 -1.69 -10.51 10.83
CA ILE A 300 -1.25 -9.13 11.12
C ILE A 300 -1.77 -8.08 10.13
N GLY A 301 -1.84 -6.82 10.58
CA GLY A 301 -2.19 -5.69 9.73
C GLY A 301 -0.99 -4.97 9.07
N TRP A 302 0.18 -4.95 9.70
CA TRP A 302 1.24 -3.99 9.34
C TRP A 302 2.20 -4.43 8.22
N GLN A 303 2.12 -5.68 7.77
CA GLN A 303 2.93 -6.16 6.65
C GLN A 303 2.24 -7.32 5.93
N VAL A 304 2.14 -7.21 4.60
CA VAL A 304 1.52 -8.21 3.74
C VAL A 304 2.30 -9.53 3.77
N ALA A 305 1.56 -10.63 3.78
CA ALA A 305 2.07 -11.99 3.67
C ALA A 305 3.18 -12.35 4.68
N THR A 306 3.17 -11.77 5.88
CA THR A 306 4.10 -12.14 6.97
C THR A 306 3.44 -13.19 7.88
N PRO A 307 3.80 -14.47 7.72
CA PRO A 307 3.16 -15.55 8.46
C PRO A 307 3.50 -15.52 9.95
N SER A 308 2.54 -15.95 10.76
CA SER A 308 2.71 -16.14 12.20
C SER A 308 2.35 -17.56 12.64
N PRO A 309 3.09 -18.16 13.60
CA PRO A 309 2.73 -19.46 14.14
C PRO A 309 1.30 -19.57 14.72
N ASP A 310 0.72 -18.48 15.25
CA ASP A 310 -0.66 -18.50 15.76
C ASP A 310 -1.73 -18.56 14.65
N ASP A 311 -1.35 -18.38 13.37
CA ASP A 311 -2.26 -18.48 12.20
C ASP A 311 -2.94 -19.86 12.12
N VAL A 312 -2.30 -20.90 12.66
CA VAL A 312 -2.90 -22.25 12.78
C VAL A 312 -4.21 -22.21 13.56
N ILE A 313 -4.36 -21.30 14.54
CA ILE A 313 -5.59 -21.09 15.29
C ILE A 313 -6.57 -20.26 14.47
N TYR A 314 -6.09 -19.17 13.85
CA TYR A 314 -6.92 -18.29 13.04
C TYR A 314 -7.59 -19.06 11.90
N GLU A 315 -6.82 -19.74 11.03
CA GLU A 315 -7.33 -20.54 9.91
C GLU A 315 -8.32 -21.64 10.34
N ALA A 316 -8.10 -22.24 11.52
CA ALA A 316 -9.03 -23.22 12.06
C ALA A 316 -10.37 -22.59 12.46
N MET A 317 -10.36 -21.34 12.94
CA MET A 317 -11.54 -20.62 13.40
C MET A 317 -12.29 -19.91 12.28
N VAL A 318 -11.59 -19.26 11.35
CA VAL A 318 -12.18 -18.45 10.28
C VAL A 318 -12.64 -19.27 9.08
N GLY A 319 -12.02 -20.43 8.83
CA GLY A 319 -12.38 -21.28 7.69
C GLY A 319 -11.45 -21.07 6.50
N ASP A 320 -11.99 -21.27 5.31
CA ASP A 320 -11.42 -20.87 4.01
C ASP A 320 -12.56 -20.33 3.15
N ASP A 321 -12.26 -19.81 1.98
CA ASP A 321 -13.17 -19.09 1.10
C ASP A 321 -14.28 -20.02 0.58
N ALA A 322 -13.96 -21.31 0.43
CA ALA A 322 -14.92 -22.35 0.09
C ALA A 322 -15.88 -22.69 1.25
N THR A 323 -15.42 -22.57 2.50
CA THR A 323 -16.16 -22.90 3.72
C THR A 323 -15.84 -21.91 4.84
N PRO A 324 -16.33 -20.66 4.76
CA PRO A 324 -16.04 -19.64 5.75
C PRO A 324 -16.88 -19.86 7.01
N ALA A 325 -16.36 -19.42 8.15
CA ALA A 325 -17.03 -19.56 9.45
C ALA A 325 -18.28 -18.69 9.59
N ILE A 326 -18.34 -17.61 8.81
CA ILE A 326 -19.52 -16.78 8.62
C ILE A 326 -19.89 -16.91 7.13
N ALA A 327 -21.10 -17.41 6.86
CA ALA A 327 -21.47 -17.75 5.48
C ALA A 327 -21.49 -16.49 4.60
N GLY A 328 -20.75 -16.51 3.49
CA GLY A 328 -20.67 -15.38 2.55
C GLY A 328 -19.66 -14.31 2.96
N TYR A 329 -18.84 -14.54 4.00
CA TYR A 329 -17.68 -13.69 4.27
C TYR A 329 -16.41 -14.33 3.69
N ASP A 330 -15.42 -13.49 3.35
CA ASP A 330 -14.08 -13.92 2.95
C ASP A 330 -13.07 -13.85 4.10
N PRO A 331 -12.39 -14.95 4.48
CA PRO A 331 -11.44 -14.94 5.59
C PRO A 331 -9.98 -14.72 5.17
N ASP A 332 -9.42 -13.57 5.55
CA ASP A 332 -8.06 -13.16 5.14
C ASP A 332 -7.19 -12.65 6.30
N ILE A 333 -5.89 -12.52 6.02
CA ILE A 333 -4.99 -11.74 6.87
C ILE A 333 -5.32 -10.25 6.68
N SER A 334 -5.37 -9.47 7.76
CA SER A 334 -5.76 -8.06 7.72
C SER A 334 -4.93 -7.21 6.73
N ALA A 335 -3.64 -7.51 6.60
CA ALA A 335 -2.76 -6.82 5.65
C ALA A 335 -3.09 -7.12 4.17
N GLU A 336 -3.76 -8.24 3.86
CA GLU A 336 -4.18 -8.57 2.48
C GLU A 336 -5.31 -7.67 2.01
N LEU A 337 -6.16 -7.20 2.93
CA LEU A 337 -7.09 -6.13 2.62
C LEU A 337 -6.31 -4.84 2.28
N TYR A 338 -5.46 -4.40 3.22
CA TYR A 338 -4.41 -3.41 3.03
C TYR A 338 -3.54 -3.27 4.28
N THR A 339 -2.33 -2.76 4.13
CA THR A 339 -1.43 -2.47 5.25
C THR A 339 -2.10 -1.55 6.27
N THR A 340 -2.07 -1.89 7.56
CA THR A 340 -2.55 -1.06 8.67
C THR A 340 -1.52 -1.00 9.78
N ASN A 341 -1.34 0.17 10.39
CA ASN A 341 -0.41 0.32 11.50
C ASN A 341 -1.05 1.12 12.65
N GLY A 342 -0.77 0.73 13.90
CA GLY A 342 -1.47 1.26 15.07
C GLY A 342 -2.91 0.74 15.25
N ASP A 343 -3.23 -0.46 14.75
CA ASP A 343 -4.56 -1.07 14.85
C ASP A 343 -4.78 -1.84 16.17
N THR A 344 -6.05 -2.16 16.44
CA THR A 344 -6.48 -2.81 17.69
C THR A 344 -6.08 -4.28 17.76
N ASP A 345 -6.16 -5.02 16.67
CA ASP A 345 -5.96 -6.46 16.67
C ASP A 345 -4.47 -6.77 16.84
N SER A 346 -3.59 -6.15 16.05
CA SER A 346 -2.14 -6.28 16.21
C SER A 346 -1.70 -5.82 17.60
N HIS A 347 -2.25 -4.70 18.11
CA HIS A 347 -1.89 -4.23 19.44
C HIS A 347 -2.30 -5.20 20.55
N THR A 348 -3.53 -5.72 20.52
CA THR A 348 -4.03 -6.58 21.59
C THR A 348 -3.37 -7.96 21.58
N GLN A 349 -2.95 -8.46 20.41
CA GLN A 349 -2.13 -9.66 20.31
C GLN A 349 -0.73 -9.41 20.86
N GLU A 350 0.04 -8.46 20.32
CA GLU A 350 1.43 -8.25 20.74
C GLU A 350 1.57 -7.77 22.20
N ALA A 351 0.63 -6.96 22.70
CA ALA A 351 0.71 -6.45 24.07
C ALA A 351 0.17 -7.43 25.13
N TYR A 352 -0.80 -8.27 24.79
CA TYR A 352 -1.56 -9.07 25.77
C TYR A 352 -1.76 -10.55 25.43
N GLY A 353 -1.35 -11.02 24.26
CA GLY A 353 -1.58 -12.38 23.76
C GLY A 353 -3.05 -12.67 23.44
N THR A 354 -3.79 -11.64 23.06
CA THR A 354 -5.21 -11.75 22.68
C THR A 354 -5.30 -12.12 21.20
N LEU A 355 -6.04 -13.18 20.86
CA LEU A 355 -6.33 -13.48 19.46
C LEU A 355 -7.50 -12.60 18.98
N GLY A 356 -7.23 -11.72 18.03
CA GLY A 356 -8.19 -10.75 17.49
C GLY A 356 -8.81 -11.20 16.18
N PHE A 357 -10.08 -10.88 15.99
CA PHE A 357 -10.78 -11.05 14.73
C PHE A 357 -11.53 -9.76 14.40
N THR A 358 -11.46 -9.34 13.14
CA THR A 358 -12.22 -8.22 12.61
C THR A 358 -13.19 -8.71 11.54
N PRO A 359 -14.45 -9.03 11.91
CA PRO A 359 -15.51 -9.22 10.94
C PRO A 359 -15.92 -7.86 10.36
N GLU A 360 -15.68 -7.66 9.06
CA GLU A 360 -16.24 -6.56 8.28
C GLU A 360 -17.64 -6.96 7.81
N MET A 361 -18.67 -6.43 8.47
CA MET A 361 -20.04 -6.90 8.29
C MET A 361 -20.64 -6.58 6.91
N GLY A 362 -21.86 -7.06 6.66
CA GLY A 362 -22.57 -6.84 5.39
C GLY A 362 -22.65 -5.37 4.95
N THR A 363 -22.49 -5.17 3.65
CA THR A 363 -22.72 -3.89 2.95
C THR A 363 -24.21 -3.57 2.84
N CYS A 364 -24.55 -2.33 2.48
CA CYS A 364 -25.93 -1.95 2.16
C CYS A 364 -26.50 -2.80 1.01
N GLU A 365 -25.70 -3.04 -0.02
CA GLU A 365 -26.04 -3.77 -1.23
C GLU A 365 -26.33 -5.24 -0.90
N SER A 366 -25.40 -5.93 -0.22
CA SER A 366 -25.57 -7.32 0.20
C SER A 366 -26.77 -7.49 1.13
N ALA A 367 -27.00 -6.55 2.05
CA ALA A 367 -28.15 -6.56 2.94
C ALA A 367 -29.48 -6.42 2.16
N SER A 368 -29.53 -5.52 1.18
CA SER A 368 -30.74 -5.31 0.36
C SER A 368 -31.07 -6.52 -0.51
N ASP A 369 -30.06 -7.30 -0.92
CA ASP A 369 -30.24 -8.50 -1.73
C ASP A 369 -30.70 -9.74 -0.94
N VAL A 370 -30.73 -9.68 0.40
CA VAL A 370 -31.14 -10.82 1.25
C VAL A 370 -32.59 -11.24 0.96
N TYR A 371 -33.50 -10.29 0.71
CA TYR A 371 -34.91 -10.56 0.42
C TYR A 371 -35.33 -9.95 -0.92
N PRO A 372 -35.28 -10.70 -2.04
CA PRO A 372 -35.49 -10.16 -3.39
C PRO A 372 -36.91 -9.62 -3.70
N ASP A 373 -37.85 -9.75 -2.76
CA ASP A 373 -39.24 -9.31 -2.88
C ASP A 373 -39.60 -8.22 -1.83
N ASP A 374 -38.62 -7.65 -1.11
CA ASP A 374 -38.85 -6.56 -0.15
C ASP A 374 -38.88 -5.17 -0.81
N GLU A 375 -38.82 -4.09 -0.01
CA GLU A 375 -38.84 -2.71 -0.52
C GLU A 375 -37.44 -2.07 -0.62
N TRP A 376 -36.39 -2.82 -0.29
CA TRP A 376 -34.99 -2.38 -0.29
C TRP A 376 -34.32 -2.83 -1.59
N PHE A 377 -33.65 -1.92 -2.27
CA PHE A 377 -32.99 -2.19 -3.54
C PHE A 377 -31.54 -1.74 -3.44
N ALA A 378 -30.59 -2.55 -3.91
CA ALA A 378 -29.18 -2.22 -3.88
C ALA A 378 -28.87 -0.88 -4.59
N GLU A 379 -29.64 -0.53 -5.63
CA GLU A 379 -29.46 0.75 -6.35
C GLU A 379 -29.88 1.98 -5.52
N ASP A 380 -30.60 1.79 -4.41
CA ASP A 380 -30.97 2.86 -3.49
C ASP A 380 -29.87 3.15 -2.44
N CYS A 381 -28.84 2.29 -2.33
CA CYS A 381 -27.74 2.44 -1.39
C CYS A 381 -26.91 3.70 -1.67
N GLU A 382 -26.69 4.52 -0.64
CA GLU A 382 -25.81 5.69 -0.75
C GLU A 382 -24.34 5.26 -0.77
N SER A 383 -23.94 4.38 0.14
CA SER A 383 -22.63 3.72 0.23
C SER A 383 -22.81 2.35 0.90
N GLY A 384 -21.80 1.47 0.79
CA GLY A 384 -21.73 0.22 1.52
C GLY A 384 -21.91 0.35 3.04
N PHE A 385 -21.55 1.50 3.64
CA PHE A 385 -21.73 1.75 5.09
C PHE A 385 -23.16 2.14 5.49
N ASN A 386 -24.05 2.41 4.53
CA ASN A 386 -25.44 2.84 4.76
C ASN A 386 -26.40 1.64 4.91
N PHE A 387 -26.09 0.70 5.81
CA PHE A 387 -26.96 -0.45 6.07
C PHE A 387 -28.43 -0.04 6.29
N PRO A 388 -29.42 -0.70 5.66
CA PRO A 388 -30.84 -0.34 5.80
C PRO A 388 -31.35 -0.38 7.25
N ASP A 389 -32.09 0.64 7.68
CA ASP A 389 -32.73 0.68 9.01
C ASP A 389 -34.03 -0.16 9.04
N ASP A 390 -33.87 -1.47 8.86
CA ASP A 390 -34.95 -2.47 8.80
C ASP A 390 -34.71 -3.57 9.84
N GLU A 391 -35.72 -3.84 10.67
CA GLU A 391 -35.57 -4.84 11.74
C GLU A 391 -35.33 -6.25 11.20
N GLY A 392 -35.90 -6.61 10.05
CA GLY A 392 -35.73 -7.92 9.43
C GLY A 392 -34.32 -8.13 8.88
N LEU A 393 -33.78 -7.12 8.18
CA LEU A 393 -32.42 -7.15 7.63
C LEU A 393 -31.36 -7.14 8.73
N ILE A 394 -31.47 -6.24 9.71
CA ILE A 394 -30.55 -6.17 10.85
C ILE A 394 -30.58 -7.47 11.67
N GLN A 395 -31.77 -8.07 11.85
CA GLN A 395 -31.89 -9.35 12.54
C GLN A 395 -31.25 -10.50 11.74
N ALA A 396 -31.37 -10.51 10.41
CA ALA A 396 -30.74 -11.52 9.56
C ALA A 396 -29.20 -11.44 9.65
N GLU A 397 -28.63 -10.24 9.58
CA GLU A 397 -27.19 -10.02 9.69
C GLU A 397 -26.65 -10.39 11.08
N PHE A 398 -27.41 -10.07 12.14
CA PHE A 398 -27.12 -10.55 13.48
C PHE A 398 -27.09 -12.08 13.55
N GLU A 399 -28.13 -12.76 13.04
CA GLU A 399 -28.24 -14.23 13.08
C GLU A 399 -27.12 -14.94 12.32
N LYS A 400 -26.67 -14.37 11.19
CA LYS A 400 -25.54 -14.82 10.38
C LYS A 400 -24.25 -14.93 11.22
N ASN A 401 -24.01 -13.96 12.10
CA ASN A 401 -22.80 -13.82 12.91
C ASN A 401 -22.79 -14.61 14.24
N ILE A 402 -23.97 -15.00 14.77
CA ILE A 402 -24.07 -15.70 16.06
C ILE A 402 -23.19 -16.95 16.14
N PRO A 403 -23.17 -17.88 15.16
CA PRO A 403 -22.42 -19.13 15.29
C PRO A 403 -20.94 -18.91 15.58
N PHE A 404 -20.30 -17.98 14.86
CA PHE A 404 -18.90 -17.60 15.02
C PHE A 404 -18.66 -16.94 16.38
N ALA A 405 -19.47 -15.94 16.74
CA ALA A 405 -19.35 -15.26 18.04
C ALA A 405 -19.42 -16.25 19.23
N LEU A 406 -20.32 -17.24 19.17
CA LEU A 406 -20.43 -18.28 20.20
C LEU A 406 -19.23 -19.24 20.19
N ALA A 407 -18.69 -19.57 19.02
CA ALA A 407 -17.49 -20.39 18.88
C ALA A 407 -16.29 -19.70 19.55
N VAL A 408 -16.04 -18.42 19.27
CA VAL A 408 -14.97 -17.63 19.89
C VAL A 408 -15.08 -17.62 21.43
N ALA A 409 -16.27 -17.35 21.97
CA ALA A 409 -16.48 -17.40 23.43
C ALA A 409 -16.29 -18.79 24.05
N GLU A 410 -16.54 -19.86 23.29
CA GLU A 410 -16.25 -21.23 23.74
C GLU A 410 -14.77 -21.54 23.72
N SER A 411 -14.07 -21.08 22.67
CA SER A 411 -12.63 -21.20 22.46
C SER A 411 -11.82 -20.52 23.56
N ALA A 412 -12.31 -19.44 24.18
CA ALA A 412 -11.59 -18.76 25.27
C ALA A 412 -11.13 -19.70 26.39
N LYS A 413 -11.88 -20.78 26.66
CA LYS A 413 -11.46 -21.77 27.66
C LYS A 413 -10.14 -22.42 27.28
N ASP A 414 -9.93 -22.68 26.00
CA ASP A 414 -8.85 -23.47 25.42
C ASP A 414 -8.41 -22.96 24.04
N PRO A 415 -7.70 -21.82 23.97
CA PRO A 415 -7.36 -21.24 22.67
C PRO A 415 -6.52 -22.17 21.78
N ASN A 416 -5.70 -23.05 22.38
CA ASN A 416 -4.91 -24.06 21.67
C ASN A 416 -5.73 -25.12 20.92
N ASP A 417 -6.99 -25.34 21.32
CA ASP A 417 -7.91 -26.28 20.68
C ASP A 417 -9.27 -25.57 20.52
N PRO A 418 -9.36 -24.60 19.59
CA PRO A 418 -10.52 -23.75 19.45
C PRO A 418 -11.75 -24.53 18.96
N VAL A 419 -12.93 -23.96 19.19
CA VAL A 419 -14.18 -24.43 18.58
C VAL A 419 -14.31 -23.76 17.21
N SER A 420 -14.27 -24.55 16.14
CA SER A 420 -14.51 -24.10 14.77
C SER A 420 -15.98 -24.27 14.37
N VAL A 421 -16.56 -23.25 13.73
CA VAL A 421 -17.92 -23.34 13.14
C VAL A 421 -17.95 -24.36 12.01
N VAL A 422 -16.87 -24.43 11.24
CA VAL A 422 -16.72 -25.27 10.05
C VAL A 422 -16.07 -26.63 10.35
N GLY A 423 -15.77 -26.88 11.63
CA GLY A 423 -15.28 -28.19 12.11
C GLY A 423 -13.81 -28.47 11.76
N ARG A 424 -13.02 -27.42 11.51
CA ARG A 424 -11.56 -27.51 11.40
C ARG A 424 -10.93 -27.65 12.78
N ASP A 425 -9.82 -28.39 12.83
CA ASP A 425 -9.02 -28.58 14.04
C ASP A 425 -7.71 -27.80 13.91
N ALA A 426 -7.30 -27.07 14.95
CA ALA A 426 -5.96 -26.48 15.01
C ALA A 426 -4.90 -27.59 15.19
N GLU A 427 -4.01 -27.73 14.20
CA GLU A 427 -3.05 -28.83 14.13
C GLU A 427 -2.02 -28.80 15.26
N ASP A 428 -1.64 -29.96 15.80
CA ASP A 428 -0.59 -30.01 16.84
C ASP A 428 0.81 -29.62 16.29
N PHE A 429 1.04 -29.89 15.00
CA PHE A 429 2.28 -29.62 14.28
C PHE A 429 1.97 -29.24 12.83
N ARG A 430 2.34 -28.04 12.39
CA ARG A 430 2.38 -27.65 10.96
C ARG A 430 3.83 -27.68 10.49
N LEU A 431 4.11 -28.56 9.53
CA LEU A 431 5.47 -28.80 9.04
C LEU A 431 5.86 -27.74 8.03
N ASP A 432 7.03 -27.16 8.22
CA ASP A 432 7.74 -26.42 7.20
C ASP A 432 8.62 -27.41 6.42
N SER A 433 8.18 -27.76 5.21
CA SER A 433 8.67 -28.94 4.50
C SER A 433 9.21 -28.60 3.11
N PHE A 434 10.31 -29.26 2.76
CA PHE A 434 10.99 -29.10 1.48
C PHE A 434 11.44 -30.44 0.91
N THR A 435 11.76 -30.44 -0.38
CA THR A 435 12.17 -31.66 -1.12
C THR A 435 13.67 -31.72 -1.42
N VAL A 436 14.39 -30.61 -1.31
CA VAL A 436 15.82 -30.51 -1.58
C VAL A 436 16.56 -29.72 -0.50
N SER A 437 17.82 -30.04 -0.26
CA SER A 437 18.72 -29.38 0.70
C SER A 437 20.10 -29.19 0.08
N TYR A 438 20.75 -28.06 0.38
CA TYR A 438 22.05 -27.69 -0.19
C TYR A 438 23.23 -27.76 0.80
N GLY A 439 23.02 -28.29 1.99
CA GLY A 439 24.12 -28.46 2.93
C GLY A 439 23.85 -29.29 4.17
N ASP A 440 24.93 -29.67 4.84
CA ASP A 440 24.94 -30.19 6.21
C ASP A 440 25.80 -29.28 7.10
N PRO A 441 25.30 -28.83 8.27
CA PRO A 441 24.03 -29.20 8.91
C PRO A 441 22.80 -28.54 8.27
N GLN A 442 21.70 -29.28 8.15
CA GLN A 442 20.41 -28.75 7.65
C GLN A 442 19.48 -28.36 8.81
N THR A 443 19.01 -27.12 8.82
CA THR A 443 17.95 -26.66 9.73
C THR A 443 16.58 -27.09 9.20
N VAL A 444 15.69 -27.50 10.09
CA VAL A 444 14.29 -27.84 9.74
C VAL A 444 13.37 -27.24 10.79
N ALA A 445 12.21 -26.76 10.36
CA ALA A 445 11.25 -26.08 11.23
C ALA A 445 9.92 -26.83 11.34
N VAL A 446 9.15 -26.46 12.37
CA VAL A 446 7.76 -26.87 12.57
C VAL A 446 7.10 -25.81 13.44
N TRP A 447 5.90 -25.37 13.07
CA TRP A 447 5.05 -24.63 13.99
C TRP A 447 4.33 -25.62 14.90
N ALA A 448 4.40 -25.40 16.20
CA ALA A 448 3.81 -26.31 17.17
C ALA A 448 3.22 -25.58 18.35
N LYS A 449 2.11 -26.12 18.88
CA LYS A 449 1.49 -25.65 20.13
C LYS A 449 2.53 -25.55 21.24
N ARG A 450 2.62 -24.39 21.90
CA ARG A 450 3.54 -24.16 23.02
C ARG A 450 3.27 -25.10 24.19
N ASP A 451 2.02 -25.47 24.42
CA ASP A 451 1.62 -26.33 25.54
C ASP A 451 2.04 -27.80 25.41
N LEU A 452 2.42 -28.25 24.20
CA LEU A 452 3.00 -29.57 23.97
C LEU A 452 4.34 -29.68 24.70
N LEU A 453 4.50 -30.76 25.47
CA LEU A 453 5.65 -30.97 26.33
C LEU A 453 6.73 -31.79 25.63
N ALA A 454 8.01 -31.50 25.89
CA ALA A 454 9.14 -32.30 25.42
C ALA A 454 9.10 -32.57 23.91
N LYS A 455 9.18 -31.50 23.13
CA LYS A 455 9.23 -31.52 21.66
C LYS A 455 10.59 -32.04 21.18
N PHE A 456 10.58 -32.95 20.21
CA PHE A 456 11.76 -33.53 19.59
C PHE A 456 11.59 -33.64 18.08
N MET A 457 12.68 -33.42 17.37
CA MET A 457 12.83 -33.76 15.96
C MET A 457 13.42 -35.16 15.85
N ASN A 458 12.86 -35.99 14.97
CA ASN A 458 13.34 -37.32 14.63
C ASN A 458 13.71 -37.31 13.16
N TYR A 459 14.82 -37.96 12.81
CA TYR A 459 15.22 -38.10 11.42
C TYR A 459 16.01 -39.37 11.15
N ARG A 460 16.05 -39.80 9.89
CA ARG A 460 16.91 -40.89 9.42
C ARG A 460 17.46 -40.59 8.04
N ILE A 461 18.68 -41.06 7.80
CA ILE A 461 19.41 -40.88 6.55
C ILE A 461 19.45 -42.24 5.84
N ASN A 462 19.01 -42.30 4.58
CA ASN A 462 18.98 -43.50 3.74
C ASN A 462 18.32 -44.72 4.41
N GLY A 463 17.21 -44.51 5.13
CA GLY A 463 16.52 -45.58 5.86
C GLY A 463 17.30 -46.17 7.05
N GLY A 464 18.36 -45.48 7.49
CA GLY A 464 19.19 -45.87 8.63
C GLY A 464 18.48 -45.78 10.00
N PRO A 465 19.25 -45.87 11.11
CA PRO A 465 18.67 -45.76 12.44
C PRO A 465 18.10 -44.36 12.70
N ILE A 466 16.98 -44.31 13.42
CA ILE A 466 16.33 -43.07 13.85
C ILE A 466 17.28 -42.33 14.79
N ARG A 467 17.55 -41.07 14.46
CA ARG A 467 18.25 -40.09 15.28
C ARG A 467 17.22 -39.13 15.86
N ILE A 468 17.40 -38.77 17.13
CA ILE A 468 16.51 -37.87 17.86
C ILE A 468 17.31 -36.64 18.26
N SER A 469 16.81 -35.46 17.95
CA SER A 469 17.36 -34.17 18.34
C SER A 469 16.33 -33.38 19.15
N THR A 470 16.80 -32.56 20.08
CA THR A 470 15.97 -31.49 20.65
C THR A 470 15.75 -30.40 19.61
N VAL A 471 14.61 -29.73 19.72
CA VAL A 471 14.30 -28.51 18.97
C VAL A 471 14.43 -27.29 19.87
N LYS A 472 14.57 -26.11 19.27
CA LYS A 472 14.58 -24.83 19.97
C LYS A 472 13.53 -23.92 19.35
N GLU A 473 12.89 -23.13 20.18
CA GLU A 473 12.00 -22.05 19.72
C GLU A 473 12.83 -21.05 18.92
N TRP A 474 12.40 -20.75 17.70
CA TRP A 474 12.93 -19.65 16.90
C TRP A 474 12.49 -18.31 17.49
N LYS A 475 13.21 -17.24 17.17
CA LYS A 475 13.07 -15.93 17.81
C LYS A 475 12.64 -14.81 16.87
N GLY A 476 12.09 -15.18 15.72
CA GLY A 476 11.57 -14.22 14.74
C GLY A 476 12.60 -13.54 13.84
N GLY A 477 13.87 -13.95 13.90
CA GLY A 477 14.93 -13.32 13.10
C GLY A 477 15.24 -11.89 13.53
N GLU A 478 15.77 -11.10 12.60
CA GLU A 478 16.24 -9.73 12.83
C GLU A 478 15.15 -8.66 12.59
N ARG A 479 14.15 -8.95 11.75
CA ARG A 479 13.14 -7.97 11.31
C ARG A 479 11.69 -8.33 11.68
N TYR A 480 11.28 -9.60 11.60
CA TYR A 480 9.91 -9.97 11.99
C TYR A 480 9.69 -9.92 13.51
N GLY A 481 10.69 -10.34 14.28
CA GLY A 481 10.62 -10.33 15.75
C GLY A 481 9.75 -11.43 16.37
N ASP A 482 9.64 -11.42 17.71
CA ASP A 482 8.95 -12.44 18.52
C ASP A 482 7.41 -12.19 18.59
N GLU A 483 6.81 -11.75 17.50
CA GLU A 483 5.41 -11.27 17.43
C GLU A 483 4.42 -12.39 17.12
N ASN A 484 3.20 -12.29 17.66
CA ASN A 484 2.06 -13.19 17.37
C ASN A 484 2.32 -14.68 17.64
N VAL A 485 3.15 -14.99 18.63
CA VAL A 485 3.55 -16.36 18.99
C VAL A 485 3.09 -16.74 20.39
N ASP A 486 1.84 -16.49 20.78
CA ASP A 486 1.39 -16.68 22.16
C ASP A 486 0.97 -18.13 22.45
N TYR A 487 0.38 -18.81 21.47
CA TYR A 487 -0.16 -20.17 21.63
C TYR A 487 0.67 -21.20 20.86
N TYR A 488 1.24 -20.79 19.74
CA TYR A 488 2.18 -21.53 18.91
C TYR A 488 3.55 -20.85 18.91
N ALA A 489 4.54 -21.60 18.46
CA ALA A 489 5.82 -21.05 18.09
C ALA A 489 6.44 -21.94 17.02
N GLU A 490 7.34 -21.35 16.24
CA GLU A 490 8.22 -22.12 15.39
C GLU A 490 9.34 -22.78 16.21
N TYR A 491 9.55 -24.08 15.97
CA TYR A 491 10.59 -24.87 16.60
C TYR A 491 11.56 -25.42 15.56
N ARG A 492 12.82 -25.01 15.65
CA ARG A 492 13.88 -25.45 14.75
C ARG A 492 14.72 -26.59 15.33
N GLY A 493 14.96 -27.59 14.50
CA GLY A 493 15.89 -28.69 14.72
C GLY A 493 17.00 -28.71 13.68
N THR A 494 18.03 -29.54 13.90
CA THR A 494 19.16 -29.63 12.98
C THR A 494 19.48 -31.08 12.64
N VAL A 495 19.38 -31.43 11.35
CA VAL A 495 19.90 -32.67 10.79
C VAL A 495 21.42 -32.54 10.63
N LYS A 496 22.15 -33.60 10.99
CA LYS A 496 23.63 -33.62 10.91
C LYS A 496 24.15 -34.93 10.32
N GLY A 497 25.24 -34.83 9.57
CA GLY A 497 25.96 -35.94 8.96
C GLY A 497 25.24 -36.59 7.79
N ALA A 498 24.40 -35.84 7.08
CA ALA A 498 23.98 -36.18 5.72
C ALA A 498 25.06 -35.75 4.72
N LYS A 499 24.99 -36.24 3.48
CA LYS A 499 25.93 -35.91 2.40
C LYS A 499 25.19 -35.76 1.10
N ALA A 500 25.77 -35.05 0.14
CA ALA A 500 25.26 -35.01 -1.23
C ALA A 500 24.90 -36.42 -1.76
N GLY A 501 23.66 -36.56 -2.25
CA GLY A 501 23.03 -37.81 -2.69
C GLY A 501 22.29 -38.61 -1.61
N ASP A 502 22.33 -38.19 -0.35
CA ASP A 502 21.57 -38.84 0.73
C ASP A 502 20.10 -38.39 0.71
N SER A 503 19.21 -39.32 1.04
CA SER A 503 17.79 -39.05 1.30
C SER A 503 17.55 -38.98 2.81
N VAL A 504 16.94 -37.89 3.28
CA VAL A 504 16.66 -37.65 4.70
C VAL A 504 15.17 -37.56 4.93
N GLU A 505 14.66 -38.38 5.84
CA GLU A 505 13.27 -38.31 6.30
C GLU A 505 13.22 -37.69 7.70
N VAL A 506 12.29 -36.75 7.91
CA VAL A 506 12.14 -35.94 9.13
C VAL A 506 10.70 -35.97 9.63
N TRP A 507 10.52 -36.00 10.95
CA TRP A 507 9.23 -35.82 11.62
C TRP A 507 9.40 -35.37 13.08
N PHE A 508 8.40 -34.71 13.62
CA PHE A 508 8.40 -34.14 14.96
C PHE A 508 7.49 -34.91 15.89
N THR A 509 7.85 -34.87 17.17
CA THR A 509 7.05 -35.53 18.20
C THR A 509 7.07 -34.81 19.52
N ALA A 510 5.98 -34.87 20.27
CA ALA A 510 5.88 -34.33 21.61
C ALA A 510 5.03 -35.21 22.55
N LEU A 511 5.11 -34.93 23.84
CA LEU A 511 4.16 -35.43 24.83
C LEU A 511 2.95 -34.48 24.89
N PRO A 512 1.73 -35.00 25.10
CA PRO A 512 0.55 -34.17 25.28
C PRO A 512 0.69 -33.17 26.42
N SER A 513 -0.06 -32.08 26.33
CA SER A 513 -0.16 -31.09 27.41
C SER A 513 -0.75 -31.72 28.68
N ALA A 514 -0.42 -31.16 29.84
CA ALA A 514 -0.99 -31.62 31.11
C ALA A 514 -2.52 -31.50 31.11
N ARG A 515 -3.04 -30.47 30.41
CA ARG A 515 -4.46 -30.20 30.23
C ARG A 515 -5.14 -31.34 29.47
N ASP A 516 -4.58 -31.75 28.34
CA ASP A 516 -5.12 -32.85 27.53
C ASP A 516 -5.13 -34.19 28.26
N ILE A 517 -4.11 -34.46 29.07
CA ILE A 517 -4.03 -35.67 29.88
C ILE A 517 -5.13 -35.68 30.93
N VAL A 518 -5.36 -34.55 31.62
CA VAL A 518 -6.40 -34.42 32.64
C VAL A 518 -7.80 -34.51 32.01
N ALA A 519 -7.99 -33.91 30.85
CA ALA A 519 -9.23 -33.99 30.07
C ALA A 519 -9.43 -35.35 29.38
N ASN A 520 -8.43 -36.24 29.45
CA ASN A 520 -8.40 -37.54 28.76
C ASN A 520 -8.67 -37.41 27.25
N ARG A 521 -8.20 -36.30 26.65
CA ARG A 521 -8.25 -36.05 25.20
C ARG A 521 -7.08 -36.72 24.50
N LYS A 522 -5.86 -36.41 24.94
CA LYS A 522 -4.61 -36.96 24.40
C LYS A 522 -3.81 -37.57 25.55
N VAL A 523 -3.58 -38.88 25.49
CA VAL A 523 -2.83 -39.65 26.53
C VAL A 523 -1.61 -40.37 25.98
N LYS A 524 -1.36 -40.26 24.68
CA LYS A 524 -0.22 -40.85 23.98
C LYS A 524 0.62 -39.75 23.35
N LYS A 525 1.88 -40.08 23.08
CA LYS A 525 2.80 -39.24 22.29
C LYS A 525 2.12 -38.76 21.00
N VAL A 526 2.26 -37.48 20.71
CA VAL A 526 1.80 -36.82 19.47
C VAL A 526 2.95 -36.85 18.46
N GLU A 527 2.61 -37.03 17.19
CA GLU A 527 3.55 -37.17 16.07
C GLU A 527 3.01 -36.37 14.87
N SER A 528 3.88 -35.62 14.20
CA SER A 528 3.56 -34.90 12.96
C SER A 528 3.48 -35.86 11.76
N GLY A 529 3.13 -35.32 10.59
CA GLY A 529 3.47 -35.95 9.32
C GLY A 529 4.99 -36.18 9.17
N HIS A 530 5.36 -36.97 8.16
CA HIS A 530 6.75 -37.18 7.77
C HIS A 530 6.97 -36.52 6.41
N PHE A 531 8.08 -35.81 6.24
CA PHE A 531 8.54 -35.35 4.93
C PHE A 531 9.95 -35.88 4.64
N THR A 532 10.33 -35.87 3.36
CA THR A 532 11.63 -36.38 2.91
C THR A 532 12.24 -35.44 1.90
N TYR A 533 13.51 -35.12 2.10
CA TYR A 533 14.29 -34.31 1.17
C TYR A 533 15.54 -35.06 0.68
N GLN A 534 16.07 -34.64 -0.46
CA GLN A 534 17.37 -35.06 -0.98
C GLN A 534 18.42 -34.00 -0.68
N VAL A 535 19.59 -34.39 -0.19
CA VAL A 535 20.74 -33.49 -0.13
C VAL A 535 21.33 -33.41 -1.53
N ALA A 536 21.03 -32.35 -2.27
CA ALA A 536 21.53 -32.17 -3.63
C ALA A 536 23.02 -31.79 -3.61
N GLN A 537 23.37 -30.83 -2.74
CA GLN A 537 24.70 -30.26 -2.64
C GLN A 537 25.13 -30.16 -1.17
N ASP A 538 26.44 -30.04 -0.95
CA ASP A 538 27.09 -29.81 0.35
C ASP A 538 28.52 -29.32 0.07
N THR A 539 28.62 -28.20 -0.64
CA THR A 539 29.87 -27.67 -1.19
C THR A 539 30.67 -26.89 -0.14
N GLY A 540 29.97 -26.24 0.79
CA GLY A 540 30.54 -25.27 1.74
C GLY A 540 30.93 -23.94 1.09
N ASN A 541 30.42 -23.66 -0.12
CA ASN A 541 30.56 -22.37 -0.78
C ASN A 541 29.73 -21.31 -0.03
N SER A 542 30.25 -20.08 0.06
CA SER A 542 29.65 -19.00 0.84
C SER A 542 28.65 -18.14 0.06
N VAL A 543 28.59 -18.28 -1.26
CA VAL A 543 27.75 -17.45 -2.13
C VAL A 543 26.90 -18.32 -3.04
N LEU A 544 25.62 -17.96 -3.13
CA LEU A 544 24.68 -18.52 -4.12
C LEU A 544 24.40 -17.47 -5.19
N ILE A 545 24.49 -17.86 -6.46
CA ILE A 545 23.87 -17.12 -7.55
C ILE A 545 22.44 -17.62 -7.67
N LEU A 546 21.48 -16.72 -7.50
CA LEU A 546 20.07 -16.94 -7.78
C LEU A 546 19.80 -16.43 -9.20
N ALA A 547 19.91 -17.33 -10.18
CA ALA A 547 19.73 -17.03 -11.58
C ALA A 547 18.23 -17.01 -11.90
N ASN A 548 17.69 -15.80 -12.04
CA ASN A 548 16.28 -15.56 -12.29
C ASN A 548 16.06 -15.05 -13.71
N GLU A 549 16.56 -15.83 -14.68
CA GLU A 549 16.32 -15.64 -16.11
C GLU A 549 15.23 -16.62 -16.55
N ASP A 550 14.23 -16.12 -17.26
CA ASP A 550 13.04 -16.85 -17.67
C ASP A 550 13.25 -17.24 -19.12
N TYR A 551 13.61 -18.48 -19.35
CA TYR A 551 13.93 -18.96 -20.70
C TYR A 551 12.95 -20.03 -21.19
N THR A 552 12.03 -20.45 -20.32
CA THR A 552 10.90 -21.32 -20.68
C THR A 552 9.54 -20.60 -20.70
N GLY A 553 9.41 -19.47 -20.00
CA GLY A 553 8.25 -18.59 -19.99
C GLY A 553 8.24 -17.58 -21.13
N VAL A 554 7.56 -16.45 -20.92
CA VAL A 554 7.18 -15.49 -21.97
C VAL A 554 8.05 -14.24 -22.01
N ASN A 555 8.91 -14.04 -21.01
CA ASN A 555 9.78 -12.88 -20.91
C ASN A 555 11.22 -13.23 -21.33
N PRO A 556 11.87 -12.55 -22.29
CA PRO A 556 11.38 -11.45 -23.12
C PRO A 556 10.64 -11.89 -24.40
N GLU A 557 9.82 -10.97 -24.96
CA GLU A 557 8.89 -11.15 -26.10
C GLU A 557 9.46 -11.83 -27.37
N GLU A 558 10.79 -11.91 -27.55
CA GLU A 558 11.41 -12.48 -28.76
C GLU A 558 12.34 -13.69 -28.49
N SER A 559 11.78 -14.88 -28.72
CA SER A 559 12.39 -16.20 -28.99
C SER A 559 12.82 -17.11 -27.81
N PRO A 560 12.58 -18.43 -27.94
CA PRO A 560 13.00 -19.43 -26.93
C PRO A 560 14.51 -19.43 -26.78
N ARG A 561 14.97 -19.08 -25.57
CA ARG A 561 16.37 -19.05 -25.19
C ARG A 561 16.81 -20.43 -24.74
N GLY A 562 17.66 -21.08 -25.53
CA GLY A 562 18.49 -22.20 -25.07
C GLY A 562 17.79 -23.24 -24.17
N ASP A 563 18.56 -23.78 -23.23
CA ASP A 563 18.11 -24.70 -22.16
C ASP A 563 18.67 -24.29 -20.79
N GLY A 564 18.90 -22.98 -20.59
CA GLY A 564 19.50 -22.42 -19.37
C GLY A 564 19.68 -20.89 -19.40
N PRO A 565 20.08 -20.29 -18.26
CA PRO A 565 20.29 -18.85 -18.10
C PRO A 565 21.44 -18.36 -18.99
N LYS A 566 21.25 -17.23 -19.67
CA LYS A 566 22.14 -16.71 -20.69
C LYS A 566 23.35 -15.99 -20.12
N TYR A 567 23.18 -15.24 -19.03
CA TYR A 567 24.20 -14.35 -18.46
C TYR A 567 24.90 -14.95 -17.22
N LEU A 568 24.58 -16.20 -16.88
CA LEU A 568 25.12 -16.86 -15.70
C LEU A 568 26.66 -16.93 -15.68
N ASP A 569 27.28 -17.17 -16.84
CA ASP A 569 28.74 -17.31 -16.94
C ASP A 569 29.47 -16.02 -16.54
N GLU A 570 28.93 -14.85 -16.84
CA GLU A 570 29.45 -13.55 -16.44
C GLU A 570 29.44 -13.36 -14.91
N HIS A 571 28.35 -13.78 -14.26
CA HIS A 571 28.21 -13.70 -12.79
C HIS A 571 29.17 -14.67 -12.09
N ILE A 572 29.29 -15.91 -12.59
CA ILE A 572 30.27 -16.89 -12.09
C ILE A 572 31.69 -16.33 -12.23
N ALA A 573 32.05 -15.83 -13.41
CA ALA A 573 33.39 -15.31 -13.68
C ALA A 573 33.75 -14.11 -12.78
N ALA A 574 32.79 -13.23 -12.49
CA ALA A 574 32.99 -12.10 -11.59
C ALA A 574 33.26 -12.52 -10.14
N LEU A 575 32.58 -13.56 -9.65
CA LEU A 575 32.85 -14.15 -8.33
C LEU A 575 34.19 -14.89 -8.29
N GLU A 576 34.49 -15.71 -9.31
CA GLU A 576 35.75 -16.46 -9.39
C GLU A 576 36.97 -15.54 -9.49
N ALA A 577 36.84 -14.39 -10.16
CA ALA A 577 37.88 -13.35 -10.21
C ALA A 577 38.22 -12.80 -8.81
N ASN A 578 37.27 -12.88 -7.88
CA ASN A 578 37.42 -12.51 -6.47
C ASN A 578 37.77 -13.70 -5.55
N GLY A 579 38.06 -14.86 -6.14
CA GLY A 579 38.41 -16.07 -5.40
C GLY A 579 37.24 -16.72 -4.67
N VAL A 580 36.01 -16.39 -5.06
CA VAL A 580 34.77 -16.99 -4.55
C VAL A 580 34.24 -17.96 -5.60
N THR A 581 34.04 -19.21 -5.21
CA THR A 581 33.34 -20.19 -6.05
C THR A 581 31.88 -20.21 -5.61
N PRO A 582 30.92 -19.83 -6.48
CA PRO A 582 29.50 -19.87 -6.14
C PRO A 582 28.90 -21.25 -6.39
N ASP A 583 27.79 -21.51 -5.70
CA ASP A 583 26.78 -22.44 -6.19
C ASP A 583 25.71 -21.67 -6.98
N VAL A 584 24.90 -22.38 -7.76
CA VAL A 584 23.86 -21.79 -8.61
C VAL A 584 22.51 -22.43 -8.30
N TRP A 585 21.49 -21.57 -8.16
CA TRP A 585 20.09 -21.94 -8.21
C TRP A 585 19.45 -21.28 -9.43
N ASP A 586 19.08 -22.09 -10.41
CA ASP A 586 18.33 -21.68 -11.60
C ASP A 586 16.84 -21.70 -11.25
N VAL A 587 16.23 -20.53 -11.12
CA VAL A 587 14.83 -20.38 -10.69
C VAL A 587 13.89 -21.00 -11.71
N ASP A 588 14.17 -20.86 -13.00
CA ASP A 588 13.30 -21.40 -14.05
C ASP A 588 13.33 -22.93 -14.10
N ALA A 589 14.52 -23.53 -13.94
CA ALA A 589 14.66 -24.98 -13.91
C ALA A 589 14.19 -25.64 -12.60
N ASN A 590 14.36 -24.97 -11.45
CA ASN A 590 14.19 -25.58 -10.13
C ASN A 590 13.02 -25.03 -9.31
N GLY A 591 12.36 -23.97 -9.77
CA GLY A 591 11.34 -23.24 -9.03
C GLY A 591 11.96 -22.37 -7.93
N VAL A 592 11.15 -22.01 -6.93
CA VAL A 592 11.57 -21.15 -5.81
C VAL A 592 12.48 -21.91 -4.84
N PRO A 593 13.66 -21.36 -4.48
CA PRO A 593 14.50 -21.94 -3.44
C PRO A 593 13.85 -21.72 -2.06
N HIS A 594 13.81 -22.77 -1.25
CA HIS A 594 13.37 -22.63 0.14
C HIS A 594 14.43 -21.90 0.98
N ASP A 595 14.01 -20.96 1.81
CA ASP A 595 14.84 -20.14 2.69
C ASP A 595 15.73 -20.99 3.61
N LEU A 596 15.18 -21.93 4.39
CA LEU A 596 15.94 -22.80 5.27
C LEU A 596 16.69 -23.90 4.51
N ALA A 597 16.12 -24.46 3.45
CA ALA A 597 16.69 -25.63 2.80
C ALA A 597 17.84 -25.31 1.83
N VAL A 598 17.80 -24.12 1.24
CA VAL A 598 18.73 -23.68 0.20
C VAL A 598 19.42 -22.39 0.62
N LEU A 599 18.69 -21.29 0.79
CA LEU A 599 19.29 -19.96 0.95
C LEU A 599 20.14 -19.84 2.23
N SER A 600 19.68 -20.42 3.34
CA SER A 600 20.35 -20.34 4.66
C SER A 600 21.73 -21.02 4.74
N HIS A 601 22.15 -21.73 3.69
CA HIS A 601 23.50 -22.32 3.61
C HIS A 601 24.56 -21.33 3.12
N TYR A 602 24.16 -20.12 2.70
CA TYR A 602 25.04 -19.13 2.12
C TYR A 602 25.11 -17.86 2.96
N ASP A 603 26.28 -17.22 2.97
CA ASP A 603 26.50 -15.95 3.65
C ASP A 603 25.95 -14.78 2.81
N ALA A 604 25.93 -14.92 1.48
CA ALA A 604 25.39 -13.93 0.56
C ALA A 604 24.71 -14.59 -0.66
N VAL A 605 23.67 -13.92 -1.19
CA VAL A 605 22.97 -14.28 -2.41
C VAL A 605 23.15 -13.16 -3.44
N LEU A 606 23.54 -13.52 -4.66
CA LEU A 606 23.52 -12.64 -5.82
C LEU A 606 22.34 -13.04 -6.70
N TRP A 607 21.25 -12.29 -6.58
CA TRP A 607 20.04 -12.45 -7.39
C TRP A 607 20.13 -11.55 -8.61
N TYR A 608 19.94 -12.10 -9.80
CA TYR A 608 19.91 -11.29 -11.01
C TYR A 608 18.82 -11.72 -11.98
N LEU A 609 18.32 -10.74 -12.74
CA LEU A 609 17.23 -10.90 -13.70
C LEU A 609 17.72 -11.12 -15.15
N GLY A 610 18.91 -10.61 -15.48
CA GLY A 610 19.35 -10.53 -16.86
C GLY A 610 18.46 -9.54 -17.63
N ASP A 611 17.87 -10.00 -18.72
CA ASP A 611 16.92 -9.22 -19.53
C ASP A 611 15.45 -9.60 -19.28
N ASN A 612 15.17 -10.32 -18.19
CA ASN A 612 13.81 -10.47 -17.70
C ASN A 612 13.29 -9.14 -17.16
N ARG A 613 12.04 -8.79 -17.43
CA ARG A 613 11.32 -7.80 -16.61
C ARG A 613 10.83 -8.41 -15.29
N LEU A 614 10.14 -9.56 -15.39
CA LEU A 614 9.56 -10.32 -14.29
C LEU A 614 9.61 -11.81 -14.62
N THR A 615 9.68 -12.66 -13.59
CA THR A 615 9.56 -14.12 -13.76
C THR A 615 8.11 -14.50 -13.97
N GLN A 616 7.80 -15.15 -15.10
CA GLN A 616 6.44 -15.54 -15.48
C GLN A 616 6.37 -17.06 -15.73
N ASP A 617 5.24 -17.70 -15.45
CA ASP A 617 4.99 -19.07 -15.92
C ASP A 617 4.45 -19.05 -17.36
N PRO A 618 4.57 -20.13 -18.15
CA PRO A 618 4.06 -20.18 -19.53
C PRO A 618 2.56 -19.88 -19.68
N GLU A 619 1.81 -19.99 -18.58
CA GLU A 619 0.40 -19.68 -18.46
C GLU A 619 0.11 -18.18 -18.24
N ASP A 620 1.05 -17.39 -17.70
CA ASP A 620 0.86 -15.98 -17.26
C ASP A 620 1.01 -14.93 -18.39
N VAL A 621 0.61 -15.27 -19.61
CA VAL A 621 0.94 -14.48 -20.81
C VAL A 621 0.19 -13.14 -20.88
N VAL A 622 -1.04 -13.08 -20.35
CA VAL A 622 -1.91 -11.91 -20.42
C VAL A 622 -2.85 -11.92 -19.21
N THR A 623 -2.87 -10.84 -18.45
CA THR A 623 -3.99 -10.53 -17.55
C THR A 623 -5.11 -9.90 -18.37
N GLU A 624 -6.22 -10.61 -18.49
CA GLU A 624 -7.44 -10.02 -19.05
C GLU A 624 -8.01 -9.02 -18.04
N THR A 625 -8.05 -7.74 -18.41
CA THR A 625 -8.72 -6.69 -17.64
C THR A 625 -9.73 -5.96 -18.52
N TYR A 626 -10.72 -5.32 -17.90
CA TYR A 626 -11.63 -4.44 -18.65
C TYR A 626 -10.97 -3.13 -19.10
N PHE A 627 -9.77 -2.79 -18.60
CA PHE A 627 -8.92 -1.68 -19.09
C PHE A 627 -8.16 -2.04 -20.38
N GLY A 628 -8.00 -3.34 -20.67
CA GLY A 628 -7.22 -3.90 -21.78
C GLY A 628 -6.45 -5.15 -21.36
N ASP A 629 -5.91 -5.86 -22.34
CA ASP A 629 -5.01 -6.99 -22.10
C ASP A 629 -3.64 -6.45 -21.66
N PHE A 630 -3.17 -6.84 -20.46
CA PHE A 630 -1.84 -6.47 -19.96
C PHE A 630 -0.94 -7.71 -19.92
N GLU A 631 0.15 -7.69 -20.69
CA GLU A 631 1.11 -8.81 -20.80
C GLU A 631 2.03 -8.94 -19.57
N ASP A 632 2.01 -7.97 -18.66
CA ASP A 632 2.92 -7.85 -17.50
C ASP A 632 2.22 -7.62 -16.15
N ALA A 633 0.88 -7.71 -16.09
CA ALA A 633 0.12 -7.42 -14.87
C ALA A 633 -0.05 -8.62 -13.93
N SER A 634 -0.06 -9.84 -14.43
CA SER A 634 -0.03 -11.07 -13.62
C SER A 634 1.42 -11.42 -13.40
N VAL A 635 1.84 -11.34 -12.15
CA VAL A 635 3.12 -11.88 -11.73
C VAL A 635 2.88 -13.34 -11.36
N ALA A 636 3.73 -14.24 -11.86
CA ALA A 636 3.67 -15.64 -11.47
C ALA A 636 3.69 -15.75 -9.94
N GLU A 637 2.87 -16.63 -9.40
CA GLU A 637 2.94 -17.16 -8.02
C GLU A 637 4.42 -17.40 -7.60
N ARG A 638 5.23 -17.85 -8.56
CA ARG A 638 6.69 -18.03 -8.44
C ARG A 638 7.45 -16.78 -7.99
N GLN A 639 7.19 -15.60 -8.54
CA GLN A 639 7.92 -14.37 -8.18
C GLN A 639 7.48 -13.83 -6.81
N GLN A 640 6.21 -13.98 -6.45
CA GLN A 640 5.72 -13.71 -5.10
C GLN A 640 6.47 -14.60 -4.09
N TYR A 641 6.42 -15.92 -4.25
CA TYR A 641 7.11 -16.85 -3.35
C TYR A 641 8.63 -16.68 -3.36
N LEU A 642 9.24 -16.33 -4.50
CA LEU A 642 10.66 -16.00 -4.57
C LEU A 642 10.99 -14.80 -3.69
N THR A 643 10.18 -13.75 -3.77
CA THR A 643 10.32 -12.54 -2.95
C THR A 643 10.18 -12.88 -1.47
N LEU A 644 9.17 -13.67 -1.09
CA LEU A 644 8.95 -14.11 0.29
C LEU A 644 10.10 -14.97 0.83
N ALA A 645 10.59 -15.95 0.07
CA ALA A 645 11.70 -16.79 0.48
C ALA A 645 13.01 -15.99 0.67
N VAL A 646 13.25 -15.00 -0.19
CA VAL A 646 14.40 -14.09 -0.05
C VAL A 646 14.22 -13.15 1.16
N ARG A 647 13.00 -12.69 1.42
CA ARG A 647 12.65 -11.90 2.61
C ARG A 647 12.91 -12.68 3.90
N ASP A 648 12.52 -13.95 3.96
CA ASP A 648 12.82 -14.86 5.08
C ASP A 648 14.34 -15.06 5.27
N TYR A 649 15.07 -15.26 4.18
CA TYR A 649 16.53 -15.35 4.22
C TYR A 649 17.19 -14.08 4.77
N LEU A 650 16.73 -12.89 4.35
CA LEU A 650 17.20 -11.63 4.89
C LEU A 650 16.83 -11.46 6.38
N ASN A 651 15.64 -11.93 6.79
CA ASN A 651 15.23 -11.93 8.19
C ASN A 651 16.16 -12.79 9.07
N GLU A 652 16.81 -13.81 8.51
CA GLU A 652 17.83 -14.63 9.21
C GLU A 652 19.23 -14.00 9.24
N GLY A 653 19.37 -12.75 8.79
CA GLY A 653 20.64 -12.04 8.69
C GLY A 653 21.41 -12.33 7.40
N GLY A 654 20.74 -12.95 6.42
CA GLY A 654 21.26 -13.12 5.07
C GLY A 654 21.65 -11.78 4.42
N LYS A 655 22.49 -11.85 3.39
CA LYS A 655 22.93 -10.69 2.60
C LYS A 655 22.54 -10.86 1.15
N LEU A 656 22.05 -9.80 0.51
CA LEU A 656 21.50 -9.86 -0.85
C LEU A 656 22.03 -8.73 -1.73
N ALA A 657 22.52 -9.09 -2.91
CA ALA A 657 22.61 -8.17 -4.03
C ALA A 657 21.57 -8.56 -5.08
N LEU A 658 20.70 -7.63 -5.46
CA LEU A 658 19.77 -7.78 -6.58
C LEU A 658 20.24 -6.91 -7.73
N ALA A 659 20.45 -7.49 -8.91
CA ALA A 659 20.92 -6.78 -10.09
C ALA A 659 20.02 -7.06 -11.31
N GLY A 660 19.63 -6.00 -11.99
CA GLY A 660 18.87 -6.09 -13.23
C GLY A 660 18.44 -4.70 -13.68
N GLU A 661 18.36 -4.51 -14.98
CA GLU A 661 17.86 -3.27 -15.56
C GLU A 661 16.44 -2.93 -15.08
N THR A 662 15.63 -3.97 -14.94
CA THR A 662 14.22 -4.01 -14.55
C THR A 662 14.03 -4.40 -13.09
N ALA A 663 15.09 -4.44 -12.28
CA ALA A 663 14.92 -4.70 -10.86
C ALA A 663 13.99 -3.63 -10.25
N ALA A 664 13.10 -4.03 -9.34
CA ALA A 664 12.00 -3.21 -8.82
C ALA A 664 10.88 -2.85 -9.83
N TYR A 665 10.77 -3.56 -10.95
CA TYR A 665 9.62 -3.46 -11.85
C TYR A 665 8.48 -4.39 -11.40
N TYR A 666 7.24 -3.91 -11.46
CA TYR A 666 6.04 -4.63 -10.97
C TYR A 666 4.89 -4.68 -12.00
N GLY A 667 5.20 -4.56 -13.29
CA GLY A 667 4.17 -4.50 -14.33
C GLY A 667 3.51 -3.12 -14.45
N GLN A 668 2.73 -2.91 -15.50
CA GLN A 668 2.06 -1.64 -15.76
C GLN A 668 0.97 -1.34 -14.72
N LEU A 669 0.18 -2.35 -14.34
CA LEU A 669 -0.86 -2.20 -13.32
C LEU A 669 -0.27 -1.96 -11.92
N GLY A 670 0.81 -2.67 -11.58
CA GLY A 670 1.54 -2.47 -10.32
C GLY A 670 2.24 -1.11 -10.23
N ALA A 671 2.72 -0.56 -11.35
CA ALA A 671 3.27 0.79 -11.37
C ALA A 671 2.21 1.88 -11.10
N ALA A 672 0.96 1.65 -11.51
CA ALA A 672 -0.13 2.61 -11.34
C ALA A 672 -0.86 2.49 -9.99
N LEU A 673 -1.05 1.27 -9.49
CA LEU A 673 -1.84 1.00 -8.29
C LEU A 673 -1.00 0.50 -7.11
N GLY A 674 0.31 0.30 -7.29
CA GLY A 674 1.26 -0.20 -6.30
C GLY A 674 1.18 -1.72 -6.13
N GLY A 675 2.35 -2.36 -5.98
CA GLY A 675 2.49 -3.79 -5.66
C GLY A 675 2.44 -4.75 -6.86
N ILE A 676 2.54 -6.05 -6.54
CA ILE A 676 2.48 -7.20 -7.44
C ILE A 676 1.09 -7.84 -7.36
N TYR A 677 0.35 -7.86 -8.46
CA TYR A 677 -0.91 -8.59 -8.56
C TYR A 677 -0.66 -10.07 -8.89
N TYR A 678 -1.30 -10.97 -8.14
CA TYR A 678 -1.18 -12.42 -8.29
C TYR A 678 -2.45 -13.12 -7.83
N GLY A 679 -2.73 -14.32 -8.35
CA GLY A 679 -3.86 -15.13 -7.90
C GLY A 679 -5.24 -14.53 -8.20
N LEU A 680 -6.29 -15.34 -8.14
CA LEU A 680 -7.65 -14.83 -7.92
C LEU A 680 -7.93 -14.76 -6.44
N ASP A 681 -8.68 -13.76 -6.01
CA ASP A 681 -9.18 -13.71 -4.65
C ASP A 681 -10.07 -14.93 -4.34
N GLY A 682 -9.84 -15.53 -3.18
CA GLY A 682 -10.36 -16.83 -2.77
C GLY A 682 -9.93 -18.06 -3.59
N GLN A 683 -9.07 -17.90 -4.61
CA GLN A 683 -8.47 -18.96 -5.43
C GLN A 683 -7.02 -18.58 -5.84
N PRO A 684 -6.08 -18.48 -4.88
CA PRO A 684 -4.72 -17.99 -5.12
C PRO A 684 -3.92 -18.81 -6.16
N ASP A 685 -4.28 -20.09 -6.34
CA ASP A 685 -3.68 -20.99 -7.35
C ASP A 685 -4.18 -20.73 -8.79
N GLN A 686 -5.04 -19.74 -9.03
CA GLN A 686 -5.60 -19.41 -10.36
C GLN A 686 -5.04 -18.10 -10.91
N GLU A 687 -5.00 -17.98 -12.24
CA GLU A 687 -4.56 -16.76 -12.95
C GLU A 687 -5.38 -15.55 -12.49
N CYS A 688 -4.71 -14.45 -12.12
CA CYS A 688 -5.38 -13.19 -11.83
C CYS A 688 -6.17 -12.72 -13.06
N VAL A 689 -7.48 -12.50 -12.88
CA VAL A 689 -8.37 -11.95 -13.91
C VAL A 689 -9.19 -10.84 -13.27
N VAL A 690 -9.01 -9.61 -13.76
CA VAL A 690 -9.75 -8.45 -13.28
C VAL A 690 -11.02 -8.29 -14.11
N THR A 691 -12.13 -8.86 -13.61
CA THR A 691 -13.43 -8.88 -14.29
C THR A 691 -14.43 -7.85 -13.75
N GLY A 692 -14.17 -7.31 -12.56
CA GLY A 692 -15.03 -6.46 -11.76
C GLY A 692 -14.26 -5.31 -11.14
N ASP A 693 -13.46 -5.63 -10.11
CA ASP A 693 -12.78 -4.67 -9.25
C ASP A 693 -11.32 -5.09 -9.02
N PRO A 694 -10.31 -4.27 -9.41
CA PRO A 694 -8.92 -4.66 -9.36
C PRO A 694 -8.41 -4.86 -7.92
N PHE A 695 -9.11 -4.34 -6.91
CA PHE A 695 -8.72 -4.50 -5.51
C PHE A 695 -9.30 -5.74 -4.83
N SER A 696 -10.32 -6.37 -5.43
CA SER A 696 -11.00 -7.55 -4.85
C SER A 696 -11.06 -8.76 -5.79
N ASP A 697 -10.69 -8.63 -7.06
CA ASP A 697 -10.62 -9.79 -7.97
C ASP A 697 -9.30 -10.56 -7.86
N CYS A 698 -8.21 -9.87 -7.53
CA CYS A 698 -6.86 -10.44 -7.46
C CYS A 698 -6.17 -10.07 -6.15
N LEU A 699 -5.30 -10.97 -5.67
CA LEU A 699 -4.47 -10.69 -4.50
C LEU A 699 -3.35 -9.73 -4.86
N LEU A 700 -2.92 -8.95 -3.87
CA LEU A 700 -1.88 -7.95 -4.01
C LEU A 700 -0.75 -8.19 -3.00
N LEU A 701 0.47 -8.33 -3.48
CA LEU A 701 1.67 -8.24 -2.66
C LEU A 701 2.20 -6.80 -2.78
N ALA A 702 2.05 -6.01 -1.72
CA ALA A 702 2.57 -4.64 -1.70
C ALA A 702 4.06 -4.58 -2.07
N ASP A 703 4.54 -3.42 -2.52
CA ASP A 703 5.94 -3.21 -2.91
C ASP A 703 6.91 -3.03 -1.72
N ASP A 704 6.47 -3.44 -0.53
CA ASP A 704 7.14 -3.35 0.76
C ASP A 704 8.56 -3.95 0.74
N PHE A 705 8.78 -5.01 -0.02
CA PHE A 705 10.08 -5.64 -0.17
C PHE A 705 11.10 -4.67 -0.79
N THR A 706 10.76 -4.03 -1.90
CA THR A 706 11.68 -3.09 -2.56
C THR A 706 11.85 -1.82 -1.73
N GLN A 707 10.75 -1.28 -1.22
CA GLN A 707 10.77 -0.06 -0.41
C GLN A 707 11.58 -0.26 0.89
N TYR A 708 11.26 -1.29 1.67
CA TYR A 708 11.73 -1.41 3.05
C TYR A 708 12.90 -2.40 3.23
N TRP A 709 13.15 -3.30 2.27
CA TRP A 709 14.29 -4.24 2.33
C TRP A 709 15.41 -3.89 1.36
N MET A 710 15.08 -3.35 0.19
CA MET A 710 16.07 -2.97 -0.82
C MET A 710 16.41 -1.47 -0.78
N GLY A 711 15.63 -0.67 -0.04
CA GLY A 711 15.90 0.75 0.18
C GLY A 711 15.59 1.62 -1.02
N ALA A 712 14.69 1.18 -1.91
CA ALA A 712 14.22 1.94 -3.07
C ALA A 712 12.71 2.19 -2.99
N TYR A 713 12.31 3.45 -2.82
CA TYR A 713 10.91 3.88 -2.70
C TYR A 713 10.15 3.88 -4.03
N GLY A 714 10.88 4.06 -5.13
CA GLY A 714 10.29 4.19 -6.46
C GLY A 714 11.34 4.01 -7.55
N ARG A 715 10.86 3.92 -8.79
CA ARG A 715 11.66 3.60 -9.98
C ARG A 715 11.23 4.48 -11.15
N THR A 716 12.21 5.01 -11.87
CA THR A 716 12.00 5.69 -13.16
C THR A 716 12.94 5.09 -14.22
N PRO A 717 12.45 4.73 -15.42
CA PRO A 717 13.31 4.26 -16.51
C PRO A 717 14.31 5.34 -16.97
N VAL A 718 15.57 4.96 -17.21
CA VAL A 718 16.63 5.83 -17.71
C VAL A 718 17.58 5.06 -18.62
N GLY A 719 18.09 5.71 -19.68
CA GLY A 719 19.21 5.19 -20.45
C GLY A 719 20.52 5.77 -19.93
N ALA A 720 21.64 5.06 -20.01
CA ALA A 720 22.91 5.59 -19.50
C ALA A 720 24.15 4.98 -20.18
N ASP A 721 25.29 5.65 -20.05
CA ASP A 721 26.58 5.17 -20.58
C ASP A 721 27.39 4.37 -19.54
N GLY A 722 27.04 4.44 -18.25
CA GLY A 722 27.79 3.82 -17.17
C GLY A 722 27.31 4.21 -15.78
N ILE A 723 28.15 3.99 -14.76
CA ILE A 723 27.89 4.34 -13.36
C ILE A 723 29.13 4.92 -12.66
N THR A 724 28.87 5.87 -11.76
CA THR A 724 29.85 6.41 -10.80
C THR A 724 29.38 6.06 -9.39
N GLY A 725 30.25 5.40 -8.62
CA GLY A 725 29.96 5.11 -7.22
C GLY A 725 30.15 6.34 -6.34
N THR A 726 29.10 6.71 -5.61
CA THR A 726 29.00 7.94 -4.81
C THR A 726 29.12 7.70 -3.31
N ALA A 727 28.80 6.49 -2.85
CA ALA A 727 28.93 6.07 -1.46
C ALA A 727 29.23 4.57 -1.35
N ALA A 728 29.53 4.11 -0.13
CA ALA A 728 29.71 2.68 0.10
C ALA A 728 28.45 1.90 -0.35
N PRO A 729 28.58 0.71 -0.95
CA PRO A 729 29.85 0.02 -1.20
C PRO A 729 30.57 0.40 -2.49
N LEU A 730 29.97 1.23 -3.34
CA LEU A 730 30.51 1.53 -4.67
C LEU A 730 31.43 2.76 -4.73
N ASP A 731 31.65 3.50 -3.64
CA ASP A 731 32.42 4.75 -3.56
C ASP A 731 33.69 4.78 -4.44
N GLY A 732 33.73 5.71 -5.40
CA GLY A 732 34.84 5.92 -6.31
C GLY A 732 35.00 4.85 -7.41
N LEU A 733 34.01 3.97 -7.60
CA LEU A 733 33.90 3.11 -8.78
C LEU A 733 33.55 3.97 -10.00
N GLU A 734 34.16 3.65 -11.15
CA GLU A 734 33.83 4.20 -12.45
C GLU A 734 33.71 3.02 -13.41
N ALA A 735 32.54 2.77 -13.97
CA ALA A 735 32.31 1.67 -14.89
C ALA A 735 31.40 2.12 -16.04
N LEU A 736 31.70 1.69 -17.26
CA LEU A 736 30.90 1.97 -18.44
C LEU A 736 30.03 0.77 -18.78
N PHE A 737 28.89 1.04 -19.40
CA PHE A 737 28.08 0.03 -20.06
C PHE A 737 28.60 -0.25 -21.47
N GLY A 738 28.44 -1.50 -21.90
CA GLY A 738 28.79 -1.91 -23.25
C GLY A 738 29.13 -3.39 -23.37
N GLY A 739 29.73 -3.74 -24.50
CA GLY A 739 30.07 -5.14 -24.81
C GLY A 739 28.93 -5.83 -25.57
N THR A 740 29.03 -7.14 -25.69
CA THR A 740 28.09 -7.93 -26.49
C THR A 740 26.74 -8.13 -25.81
N ALA A 741 26.68 -8.12 -24.47
CA ALA A 741 25.42 -8.24 -23.74
C ALA A 741 24.47 -7.08 -24.05
N THR A 742 24.99 -5.85 -24.17
CA THR A 742 24.22 -4.65 -24.49
C THR A 742 23.71 -4.59 -25.94
N GLU A 743 24.15 -5.50 -26.82
CA GLU A 743 23.56 -5.62 -28.17
C GLU A 743 22.20 -6.34 -28.12
N GLU A 744 22.00 -7.20 -27.12
CA GLU A 744 20.80 -8.03 -26.95
C GLU A 744 19.97 -7.63 -25.71
N ASN A 745 20.56 -6.91 -24.75
CA ASN A 745 19.94 -6.29 -23.58
C ASN A 745 20.42 -4.82 -23.44
N PRO A 746 19.94 -3.90 -24.30
CA PRO A 746 20.36 -2.50 -24.28
C PRO A 746 20.03 -1.83 -22.93
N VAL A 747 20.81 -0.83 -22.51
CA VAL A 747 20.58 -0.09 -21.25
C VAL A 747 19.67 1.11 -21.52
N ASP A 748 18.38 0.87 -21.75
CA ASP A 748 17.37 1.87 -22.12
C ASP A 748 16.11 1.86 -21.23
N GLU A 749 15.96 0.86 -20.38
CA GLU A 749 14.94 0.73 -19.34
C GLU A 749 15.56 0.66 -17.94
N ALA A 750 16.81 1.07 -17.73
CA ALA A 750 17.49 0.97 -16.45
C ALA A 750 16.79 1.74 -15.33
N SER A 751 16.88 1.23 -14.10
CA SER A 751 16.11 1.74 -12.97
C SER A 751 16.85 2.89 -12.29
N ALA A 752 16.44 4.14 -12.53
CA ALA A 752 16.77 5.24 -11.63
C ALA A 752 15.94 5.10 -10.35
N LEU A 753 16.61 4.87 -9.22
CA LEU A 753 15.97 4.49 -7.96
C LEU A 753 15.79 5.71 -7.03
N THR A 754 14.59 5.91 -6.51
CA THR A 754 14.37 6.85 -5.40
C THR A 754 14.76 6.16 -4.10
N VAL A 755 15.63 6.77 -3.29
CA VAL A 755 16.07 6.16 -2.02
C VAL A 755 14.94 6.23 -0.99
N THR A 756 14.65 5.13 -0.29
CA THR A 756 13.61 5.10 0.76
C THR A 756 13.81 6.14 1.84
N SER A 757 15.04 6.34 2.30
CA SER A 757 15.36 7.37 3.31
C SER A 757 15.17 8.82 2.85
N ASP A 758 14.99 9.08 1.54
CA ASP A 758 14.60 10.40 1.04
C ASP A 758 13.08 10.64 1.21
N ALA A 759 12.25 9.59 1.11
CA ALA A 759 10.81 9.63 1.35
C ALA A 759 10.44 9.43 2.84
N LEU A 760 11.21 8.61 3.55
CA LEU A 760 11.03 8.24 4.95
C LEU A 760 12.32 8.57 5.73
N PRO A 761 12.46 9.80 6.26
CA PRO A 761 13.70 10.25 6.90
C PRO A 761 14.16 9.35 8.05
N VAL A 762 15.45 9.04 8.11
CA VAL A 762 16.06 8.09 9.07
C VAL A 762 15.83 8.48 10.55
N ASP A 763 15.68 9.76 10.86
CA ASP A 763 15.41 10.22 12.23
C ASP A 763 13.97 9.93 12.70
N GLU A 764 13.06 9.70 11.76
CA GLU A 764 11.67 9.27 12.00
C GLU A 764 11.49 7.76 11.76
N PHE A 765 12.14 7.21 10.73
CA PHE A 765 12.02 5.82 10.29
C PHE A 765 13.37 5.08 10.25
N PRO A 766 14.08 4.92 11.39
CA PRO A 766 15.43 4.36 11.43
C PRO A 766 15.52 2.89 10.96
N GLN A 767 14.41 2.15 10.98
CA GLN A 767 14.33 0.78 10.48
C GLN A 767 14.47 0.67 8.95
N PHE A 768 14.26 1.77 8.21
CA PHE A 768 14.34 1.82 6.76
C PHE A 768 15.57 2.61 6.27
N GLU A 769 16.63 2.67 7.08
CA GLU A 769 17.88 3.32 6.72
C GLU A 769 18.43 2.77 5.40
N SER A 770 18.52 3.66 4.41
CA SER A 770 19.03 3.38 3.07
C SER A 770 19.72 4.62 2.49
N TRP A 771 20.56 4.40 1.48
CA TRP A 771 21.28 5.49 0.80
C TRP A 771 21.60 5.14 -0.65
N ALA A 772 21.84 6.16 -1.46
CA ALA A 772 22.37 6.01 -2.82
C ALA A 772 23.83 5.54 -2.80
N ALA A 773 24.13 4.43 -3.47
CA ALA A 773 25.50 3.90 -3.57
C ALA A 773 26.20 4.29 -4.88
N ALA A 774 25.45 4.50 -5.96
CA ALA A 774 25.98 4.93 -7.25
C ALA A 774 24.94 5.74 -8.04
N GLU A 775 25.43 6.56 -8.96
CA GLU A 775 24.66 7.34 -9.92
C GLU A 775 25.02 6.91 -11.35
N TYR A 776 24.09 7.06 -12.30
CA TYR A 776 24.34 6.82 -13.72
C TYR A 776 25.26 7.89 -14.33
N GLN A 777 26.15 7.48 -15.23
CA GLN A 777 27.02 8.34 -16.04
C GLN A 777 26.37 8.69 -17.37
N ASN A 778 26.50 9.97 -17.75
CA ASN A 778 25.83 10.55 -18.91
C ASN A 778 24.41 9.99 -19.05
N PRO A 779 23.61 10.05 -17.99
CA PRO A 779 22.27 9.53 -18.09
C PRO A 779 21.59 10.25 -19.26
N SER A 780 20.77 9.54 -19.99
CA SER A 780 19.96 10.04 -21.09
C SER A 780 18.53 9.67 -20.79
N GLY A 781 17.65 10.65 -20.93
CA GLY A 781 16.32 10.51 -20.40
C GLY A 781 15.56 11.81 -20.55
N PRO A 782 14.25 11.76 -20.26
CA PRO A 782 13.37 12.88 -20.53
C PRO A 782 13.74 14.14 -19.73
N PHE A 783 14.39 14.05 -18.56
CA PHE A 783 14.69 15.21 -17.71
C PHE A 783 16.17 15.56 -17.57
N ILE A 784 16.95 15.25 -18.61
CA ILE A 784 18.41 15.42 -18.61
C ILE A 784 18.79 16.45 -19.65
N PRO A 785 19.63 17.48 -19.35
CA PRO A 785 20.03 18.51 -20.32
C PRO A 785 20.32 17.92 -21.71
N ILE A 786 19.63 18.43 -22.72
CA ILE A 786 19.71 17.90 -24.10
C ILE A 786 21.02 18.29 -24.78
N GLU A 787 21.63 19.40 -24.34
CA GLU A 787 22.95 19.81 -24.75
C GLU A 787 23.78 20.30 -23.54
N GLY A 788 25.09 20.05 -23.58
CA GLY A 788 25.96 20.48 -22.50
C GLY A 788 25.74 19.69 -21.20
N LEU A 789 25.89 20.37 -20.07
CA LEU A 789 25.78 19.81 -18.72
C LEU A 789 24.69 20.47 -17.89
N TRP A 790 24.14 21.62 -18.30
CA TRP A 790 23.22 22.40 -17.49
C TRP A 790 21.95 22.74 -18.25
N ALA A 791 20.83 22.70 -17.55
CA ALA A 791 19.56 23.21 -18.03
C ALA A 791 18.88 23.99 -16.90
N MET A 792 17.72 24.56 -17.17
CA MET A 792 16.85 25.11 -16.14
C MET A 792 15.70 24.15 -15.90
N PHE A 793 15.50 23.72 -14.66
CA PHE A 793 14.44 22.81 -14.27
C PHE A 793 13.55 23.44 -13.21
N ALA A 794 12.27 23.14 -13.26
CA ALA A 794 11.32 23.41 -12.19
C ALA A 794 10.66 22.09 -11.82
N ALA A 795 10.93 21.63 -10.60
CA ALA A 795 10.25 20.49 -10.00
C ALA A 795 8.79 20.82 -9.79
N HIS A 796 7.94 19.80 -9.82
CA HIS A 796 6.58 19.96 -9.35
C HIS A 796 6.55 20.51 -7.92
N ILE A 797 5.70 21.51 -7.72
CA ILE A 797 5.33 22.05 -6.41
C ILE A 797 3.83 22.33 -6.41
N ASP A 798 3.17 22.13 -5.28
CA ASP A 798 1.76 22.45 -5.17
C ASP A 798 1.54 23.98 -5.11
N ASP A 799 0.54 24.49 -5.84
CA ASP A 799 0.10 25.88 -5.98
C ASP A 799 1.21 26.85 -6.44
N GLY A 800 1.99 26.39 -7.43
CA GLY A 800 3.20 27.04 -7.92
C GLY A 800 2.99 27.87 -9.18
N TYR A 801 3.72 28.99 -9.27
CA TYR A 801 3.90 29.73 -10.53
C TYR A 801 5.39 30.05 -10.69
N GLN A 802 6.16 29.05 -11.13
CA GLN A 802 7.61 29.13 -11.28
C GLN A 802 7.97 29.78 -12.61
N ARG A 803 8.94 30.69 -12.63
CA ARG A 803 9.16 31.58 -13.79
C ARG A 803 10.63 31.79 -14.17
N LEU A 804 10.93 31.63 -15.45
CA LEU A 804 12.23 31.86 -16.05
C LEU A 804 12.15 32.91 -17.17
N SER A 805 12.69 34.11 -16.94
CA SER A 805 12.53 35.28 -17.82
C SER A 805 13.81 35.69 -18.55
N ARG A 806 13.66 36.18 -19.79
CA ARG A 806 14.71 36.87 -20.55
C ARG A 806 14.13 37.93 -21.49
N THR A 807 14.84 39.05 -21.59
CA THR A 807 14.53 40.11 -22.56
C THR A 807 15.32 39.93 -23.86
N PHE A 808 14.62 40.01 -25.00
CA PHE A 808 15.20 40.03 -26.34
C PHE A 808 14.93 41.36 -27.04
N ALA A 809 15.95 41.90 -27.72
CA ALA A 809 15.79 43.04 -28.62
C ALA A 809 15.47 42.53 -30.03
N VAL A 810 14.23 42.71 -30.49
CA VAL A 810 13.83 42.29 -31.84
C VAL A 810 14.10 43.45 -32.81
N PRO A 811 15.02 43.30 -33.78
CA PRO A 811 15.34 44.38 -34.71
C PRO A 811 14.15 44.71 -35.61
N GLU A 812 14.19 45.88 -36.26
CA GLU A 812 13.28 46.20 -37.37
C GLU A 812 13.43 45.15 -38.48
N LEU A 813 12.30 44.52 -38.87
CA LEU A 813 12.27 43.43 -39.84
C LEU A 813 11.94 43.93 -41.25
N GLY A 814 12.63 43.40 -42.26
CA GLY A 814 12.30 43.62 -43.66
C GLY A 814 11.01 42.91 -44.09
N ALA A 815 10.51 43.24 -45.30
CA ALA A 815 9.35 42.54 -45.83
C ALA A 815 9.67 41.07 -46.13
N GLY A 816 9.07 40.15 -45.37
CA GLY A 816 9.30 38.70 -45.46
C GLY A 816 10.35 38.15 -44.50
N ASP A 817 10.94 39.02 -43.68
CA ASP A 817 11.81 38.63 -42.57
C ASP A 817 10.99 38.13 -41.37
N THR A 818 11.55 37.23 -40.57
CA THR A 818 10.90 36.60 -39.39
C THR A 818 11.85 36.61 -38.19
N ALA A 819 11.28 36.66 -37.00
CA ALA A 819 12.00 36.49 -35.74
C ALA A 819 11.28 35.44 -34.90
N THR A 820 12.00 34.44 -34.38
CA THR A 820 11.44 33.44 -33.46
C THR A 820 12.28 33.28 -32.21
N PHE A 821 11.64 32.90 -31.12
CA PHE A 821 12.29 32.33 -29.95
C PHE A 821 12.19 30.80 -30.06
N ASP A 822 13.32 30.13 -30.14
CA ASP A 822 13.40 28.66 -30.18
C ASP A 822 13.96 28.17 -28.84
N ALA A 823 13.45 27.03 -28.37
CA ALA A 823 13.95 26.33 -27.19
C ALA A 823 13.75 24.81 -27.34
N GLN A 824 14.36 24.05 -26.46
CA GLN A 824 14.02 22.65 -26.20
C GLN A 824 13.29 22.59 -24.86
N LEU A 825 12.21 21.81 -24.81
CA LEU A 825 11.46 21.54 -23.58
C LEU A 825 11.29 20.04 -23.40
N SER A 826 11.35 19.59 -22.16
CA SER A 826 10.79 18.30 -21.77
C SER A 826 9.99 18.50 -20.49
N TYR A 827 8.83 17.88 -20.42
CA TYR A 827 7.89 18.10 -19.34
C TYR A 827 7.09 16.82 -19.10
N ALA A 828 6.84 16.54 -17.82
CA ALA A 828 5.90 15.55 -17.34
C ALA A 828 5.14 16.30 -16.28
N THR A 829 3.99 16.78 -16.69
CA THR A 829 3.08 17.56 -15.89
C THR A 829 1.77 16.80 -15.83
N GLU A 830 0.96 17.06 -14.81
CA GLU A 830 -0.38 16.54 -14.78
C GLU A 830 -1.17 16.99 -16.03
N PHE A 831 -1.73 16.03 -16.78
CA PHE A 831 -2.34 16.30 -18.08
C PHE A 831 -3.68 17.05 -17.93
N GLY A 832 -3.71 18.29 -18.41
CA GLY A 832 -4.86 19.18 -18.42
C GLY A 832 -4.88 20.22 -17.30
N TYR A 833 -4.01 20.09 -16.29
CA TYR A 833 -4.12 20.79 -15.01
C TYR A 833 -2.90 21.64 -14.72
N ASP A 834 -1.75 20.99 -14.70
CA ASP A 834 -0.47 21.65 -14.76
C ASP A 834 -0.17 22.14 -16.17
N ASN A 835 0.33 23.38 -16.29
CA ASN A 835 0.57 24.02 -17.58
C ASN A 835 1.96 24.63 -17.68
N VAL A 836 2.66 24.28 -18.75
CA VAL A 836 3.84 25.05 -19.19
C VAL A 836 3.39 26.09 -20.19
N ILE A 837 3.66 27.37 -19.92
CA ILE A 837 3.32 28.49 -20.82
C ILE A 837 4.56 29.30 -21.18
N VAL A 838 4.54 29.88 -22.38
CA VAL A 838 5.55 30.86 -22.82
C VAL A 838 4.87 32.21 -22.96
N GLU A 839 5.06 33.04 -21.92
CA GLU A 839 4.52 34.40 -21.83
C GLU A 839 5.41 35.40 -22.58
N ALA A 840 4.79 36.41 -23.18
CA ALA A 840 5.47 37.49 -23.86
C ALA A 840 4.81 38.86 -23.62
N ARG A 841 5.63 39.91 -23.44
CA ARG A 841 5.17 41.31 -23.46
C ARG A 841 6.23 42.27 -24.00
N PRO A 842 5.85 43.42 -24.58
CA PRO A 842 6.78 44.54 -24.74
C PRO A 842 7.31 45.00 -23.37
N VAL A 843 8.61 45.25 -23.26
CA VAL A 843 9.23 45.66 -22.00
C VAL A 843 8.59 46.95 -21.47
N GLY A 844 8.15 46.92 -20.22
CA GLY A 844 7.54 48.05 -19.52
C GLY A 844 6.05 48.27 -19.79
N THR A 845 5.36 47.30 -20.39
CA THR A 845 3.89 47.28 -20.51
C THR A 845 3.29 46.13 -19.68
N GLU A 846 1.95 46.12 -19.55
CA GLU A 846 1.19 44.99 -19.01
C GLU A 846 0.45 44.23 -20.12
N ASP A 847 0.89 44.42 -21.38
CA ASP A 847 0.27 43.81 -22.56
C ASP A 847 0.79 42.37 -22.74
N TRP A 848 0.48 41.52 -21.78
CA TRP A 848 0.90 40.12 -21.75
C TRP A 848 0.05 39.27 -22.71
N THR A 849 0.70 38.33 -23.41
CA THR A 849 0.06 37.18 -24.06
C THR A 849 0.86 35.90 -23.81
N THR A 850 0.27 34.72 -23.98
CA THR A 850 1.05 33.49 -24.24
C THR A 850 1.27 33.33 -25.74
N LEU A 851 2.34 32.64 -26.14
CA LEU A 851 2.68 32.43 -27.54
C LEU A 851 2.36 30.97 -27.97
N PRO A 852 1.73 30.75 -29.13
CA PRO A 852 1.56 29.41 -29.68
C PRO A 852 2.90 28.88 -30.20
N ASP A 853 3.16 27.60 -29.94
CA ASP A 853 4.24 26.87 -30.60
C ASP A 853 3.93 26.69 -32.10
N LEU A 854 4.90 27.02 -32.95
CA LEU A 854 4.79 26.89 -34.41
C LEU A 854 4.76 25.43 -34.87
N GLY A 855 5.25 24.49 -34.04
CA GLY A 855 5.13 23.05 -34.24
C GLY A 855 3.73 22.49 -33.92
N GLY A 856 2.88 23.27 -33.26
CA GLY A 856 1.52 22.90 -32.88
C GLY A 856 1.45 22.05 -31.60
N ALA A 857 2.49 22.06 -30.76
CA ALA A 857 2.50 21.33 -29.49
C ALA A 857 1.71 22.03 -28.37
N THR A 858 1.50 23.35 -28.45
CA THR A 858 0.64 24.07 -27.50
C THR A 858 -0.85 23.94 -27.85
N SER A 859 -1.70 23.82 -26.83
CA SER A 859 -3.15 23.84 -26.92
C SER A 859 -3.72 25.21 -26.55
N THR A 860 -4.79 25.63 -27.22
CA THR A 860 -5.60 26.80 -26.82
C THR A 860 -6.73 26.43 -25.86
N THR A 861 -6.88 25.15 -25.51
CA THR A 861 -7.88 24.68 -24.54
C THR A 861 -7.51 25.25 -23.16
N PRO A 862 -8.39 26.03 -22.51
CA PRO A 862 -8.16 26.46 -21.14
C PRO A 862 -8.04 25.26 -20.20
N PRO A 863 -7.26 25.36 -19.11
CA PRO A 863 -7.24 24.36 -18.04
C PRO A 863 -8.67 24.18 -17.49
N ALA A 864 -9.01 22.96 -17.09
CA ALA A 864 -10.36 22.64 -16.59
C ALA A 864 -10.73 23.51 -15.38
N GLU A 865 -9.75 23.82 -14.56
CA GLU A 865 -9.76 24.65 -13.36
C GLU A 865 -10.08 26.12 -13.64
N CYS A 866 -9.82 26.60 -14.87
CA CYS A 866 -10.18 27.97 -15.25
C CYS A 866 -11.70 28.20 -15.14
N GLU A 867 -12.52 27.18 -15.42
CA GLU A 867 -13.98 27.30 -15.31
C GLU A 867 -14.44 27.42 -13.85
N ALA A 868 -13.73 26.74 -12.95
CA ALA A 868 -13.96 26.77 -11.51
C ALA A 868 -13.47 28.09 -10.88
N GLY A 869 -12.48 28.73 -11.50
CA GLY A 869 -12.02 30.08 -11.20
C GLY A 869 -10.91 30.16 -10.16
N PHE A 870 -10.64 29.11 -9.39
CA PHE A 870 -9.58 29.12 -8.38
C PHE A 870 -8.19 29.15 -9.02
N TYR A 871 -7.97 28.56 -10.20
CA TYR A 871 -6.69 28.64 -10.92
C TYR A 871 -6.31 30.10 -11.23
N VAL A 872 -7.29 30.91 -11.63
CA VAL A 872 -7.11 32.34 -11.88
C VAL A 872 -7.11 33.15 -10.56
N GLU A 873 -7.80 32.67 -9.52
CA GLU A 873 -7.79 33.30 -8.19
C GLU A 873 -6.43 33.14 -7.47
N GLY A 874 -5.87 31.93 -7.51
CA GLY A 874 -4.52 31.61 -7.04
C GLY A 874 -3.45 32.21 -7.94
N HIS A 875 -3.71 32.38 -9.24
CA HIS A 875 -2.79 33.00 -10.17
C HIS A 875 -3.40 34.16 -10.98
N PRO A 876 -3.56 35.36 -10.40
CA PRO A 876 -4.19 36.50 -11.07
C PRO A 876 -3.50 36.96 -12.36
N GLN A 877 -2.22 36.63 -12.55
CA GLN A 877 -1.50 36.84 -13.81
C GLN A 877 -2.20 36.17 -15.01
N LEU A 878 -2.89 35.05 -14.78
CA LEU A 878 -3.61 34.32 -15.81
C LEU A 878 -4.80 35.09 -16.39
N GLU A 879 -5.32 36.13 -15.71
CA GLU A 879 -6.36 37.02 -16.23
C GLU A 879 -5.93 37.75 -17.52
N HIS A 880 -4.63 37.80 -17.82
CA HIS A 880 -4.11 38.32 -19.08
C HIS A 880 -4.46 37.43 -20.28
N TYR A 881 -4.60 36.12 -20.06
CA TYR A 881 -4.73 35.09 -21.11
C TYR A 881 -6.06 34.34 -21.09
N LEU A 882 -6.65 34.24 -19.90
CA LEU A 882 -7.88 33.49 -19.63
C LEU A 882 -8.97 34.44 -19.13
N THR A 883 -10.22 34.13 -19.48
CA THR A 883 -11.39 34.75 -18.85
C THR A 883 -12.22 33.66 -18.20
N VAL A 884 -12.34 33.72 -16.88
CA VAL A 884 -13.22 32.85 -16.08
C VAL A 884 -14.66 33.03 -16.57
N ALA A 885 -15.17 31.99 -17.22
CA ALA A 885 -16.49 31.89 -17.80
C ALA A 885 -16.88 30.39 -17.85
N ASN A 886 -18.12 30.08 -18.26
CA ASN A 886 -18.56 28.71 -18.46
C ASN A 886 -19.08 28.53 -19.90
N PRO A 887 -18.32 27.90 -20.81
CA PRO A 887 -16.95 27.42 -20.62
C PRO A 887 -15.95 28.58 -20.50
N CYS A 888 -14.77 28.32 -19.92
CA CYS A 888 -13.71 29.33 -19.80
C CYS A 888 -13.26 29.77 -21.20
N LEU A 889 -12.90 31.05 -21.36
CA LEU A 889 -12.43 31.56 -22.63
C LEU A 889 -10.91 31.61 -22.65
N SER A 890 -10.33 31.12 -23.76
CA SER A 890 -8.89 31.14 -24.06
C SER A 890 -8.35 32.54 -24.45
N THR A 891 -9.03 33.59 -24.00
CA THR A 891 -8.67 34.99 -24.25
C THR A 891 -8.90 35.79 -22.97
N GLY A 892 -7.89 36.56 -22.55
CA GLY A 892 -7.94 37.36 -21.34
C GLY A 892 -7.99 38.86 -21.62
N THR A 893 -7.54 39.64 -20.64
CA THR A 893 -7.60 41.11 -20.71
C THR A 893 -6.69 41.71 -21.79
N THR A 894 -5.57 41.06 -22.10
CA THR A 894 -4.56 41.58 -23.04
C THR A 894 -4.11 40.59 -24.10
N GLY A 895 -4.25 39.28 -23.88
CA GLY A 895 -3.71 38.25 -24.75
C GLY A 895 -4.57 36.99 -24.86
N GLU A 896 -3.98 35.97 -25.47
CA GLU A 896 -4.60 34.65 -25.69
C GLU A 896 -3.85 33.57 -24.91
N TRP A 897 -4.52 32.43 -24.68
CA TRP A 897 -4.00 31.25 -23.99
C TRP A 897 -3.46 30.19 -24.96
N ASN A 898 -2.25 29.71 -24.69
CA ASN A 898 -1.51 28.66 -25.38
C ASN A 898 -0.61 27.99 -24.34
N ALA A 899 -0.80 26.69 -24.10
CA ALA A 899 -0.08 25.95 -23.07
C ALA A 899 0.32 24.54 -23.53
N PHE A 900 1.37 23.99 -22.93
CA PHE A 900 1.68 22.57 -22.94
C PHE A 900 1.17 21.93 -21.64
N THR A 901 0.81 20.65 -21.71
CA THR A 901 0.38 19.86 -20.54
C THR A 901 0.52 18.36 -20.83
N GLY A 902 0.68 17.53 -19.79
CA GLY A 902 0.93 16.08 -19.88
C GLY A 902 2.41 15.72 -19.95
N THR A 903 2.71 14.56 -20.53
CA THR A 903 4.09 14.14 -20.80
C THR A 903 4.50 14.41 -22.24
N SER A 904 5.67 15.01 -22.42
CA SER A 904 6.31 15.16 -23.74
C SER A 904 6.99 13.87 -24.21
N GLY A 905 7.13 12.86 -23.34
CA GLY A 905 7.88 11.63 -23.64
C GLY A 905 9.37 11.85 -23.90
N GLY A 906 9.90 12.99 -23.41
CA GLY A 906 11.27 13.45 -23.66
C GLY A 906 11.36 14.81 -24.34
N TRP A 907 12.56 15.17 -24.78
CA TRP A 907 12.81 16.51 -25.35
C TRP A 907 12.09 16.74 -26.68
N ILE A 908 11.38 17.87 -26.75
CA ILE A 908 10.74 18.38 -27.96
C ILE A 908 11.27 19.78 -28.31
N PRO A 909 11.55 20.04 -29.61
CA PRO A 909 11.91 21.38 -30.05
C PRO A 909 10.65 22.24 -30.17
N VAL A 910 10.69 23.44 -29.60
CA VAL A 910 9.59 24.42 -29.64
C VAL A 910 10.06 25.75 -30.24
N SER A 911 9.16 26.45 -30.93
CA SER A 911 9.47 27.73 -31.60
C SER A 911 8.29 28.68 -31.57
N PHE A 912 8.53 29.94 -31.20
CA PHE A 912 7.49 30.96 -30.98
C PHE A 912 7.76 32.21 -31.83
N ASP A 913 6.75 32.71 -32.56
CA ASP A 913 6.89 33.87 -33.44
C ASP A 913 6.95 35.20 -32.66
N LEU A 914 8.08 35.91 -32.81
CA LEU A 914 8.33 37.22 -32.22
C LEU A 914 8.23 38.37 -33.24
N SER A 915 7.84 38.10 -34.48
CA SER A 915 7.82 39.10 -35.56
C SER A 915 6.88 40.28 -35.26
N ALA A 916 5.86 40.08 -34.42
CA ALA A 916 4.96 41.14 -33.95
C ALA A 916 5.66 42.21 -33.10
N TYR A 917 6.82 41.89 -32.51
CA TYR A 917 7.60 42.77 -31.65
C TYR A 917 8.75 43.48 -32.40
N ALA A 918 8.77 43.45 -33.73
CA ALA A 918 9.80 44.10 -34.53
C ALA A 918 10.02 45.57 -34.12
N GLY A 919 11.28 45.93 -33.85
CA GLY A 919 11.69 47.25 -33.39
C GLY A 919 11.50 47.51 -31.88
N GLN A 920 11.12 46.50 -31.10
CA GLN A 920 10.86 46.59 -29.65
C GLN A 920 11.77 45.66 -28.85
N GLU A 921 11.85 45.89 -27.54
CA GLU A 921 12.35 44.89 -26.59
C GLU A 921 11.15 44.10 -26.07
N VAL A 922 11.25 42.76 -26.10
CA VAL A 922 10.21 41.83 -25.64
C VAL A 922 10.76 41.02 -24.48
N GLU A 923 10.00 40.93 -23.39
CA GLU A 923 10.25 40.02 -22.28
C GLU A 923 9.55 38.70 -22.58
N ILE A 924 10.30 37.61 -22.55
CA ILE A 924 9.82 36.23 -22.70
C ILE A 924 9.98 35.53 -21.36
N VAL A 925 8.94 34.84 -20.90
CA VAL A 925 8.95 34.06 -19.66
C VAL A 925 8.47 32.66 -19.93
N VAL A 926 9.29 31.65 -19.63
CA VAL A 926 8.82 30.26 -19.55
C VAL A 926 8.33 30.06 -18.13
N SER A 927 7.07 29.65 -17.99
CA SER A 927 6.42 29.50 -16.70
C SER A 927 5.83 28.11 -16.55
N TYR A 928 6.03 27.51 -15.39
CA TYR A 928 5.34 26.29 -14.97
C TYR A 928 4.31 26.71 -13.92
N VAL A 929 3.05 26.50 -14.25
CA VAL A 929 1.91 26.91 -13.42
C VAL A 929 1.19 25.64 -13.00
N THR A 930 1.29 25.31 -11.73
CA THR A 930 0.80 24.07 -11.14
C THR A 930 -0.46 24.30 -10.33
N ASP A 931 -1.21 23.24 -10.14
CA ASP A 931 -2.39 23.25 -9.28
C ASP A 931 -2.00 22.83 -7.83
N VAL A 932 -2.98 22.60 -6.97
CA VAL A 932 -2.79 22.31 -5.53
C VAL A 932 -2.48 20.82 -5.21
N PHE A 933 -2.23 19.94 -6.20
CA PHE A 933 -2.03 18.49 -6.01
C PHE A 933 -0.68 17.93 -6.47
N THR A 934 -0.49 16.63 -6.22
CA THR A 934 0.69 15.86 -6.62
C THR A 934 0.79 15.84 -8.14
N GLY A 935 1.77 16.51 -8.68
CA GLY A 935 2.12 16.43 -10.10
C GLY A 935 3.23 15.42 -10.37
N ASP A 936 3.53 15.30 -11.66
CA ASP A 936 4.61 14.48 -12.18
C ASP A 936 5.99 15.12 -11.89
N THR A 937 7.01 14.81 -12.71
CA THR A 937 8.39 15.26 -12.46
C THR A 937 8.56 16.79 -12.56
N GLY A 938 7.84 17.48 -13.46
CA GLY A 938 7.97 18.93 -13.70
C GLY A 938 8.45 19.28 -15.11
N VAL A 939 9.16 20.40 -15.28
CA VAL A 939 9.61 20.92 -16.59
C VAL A 939 11.10 21.23 -16.62
N ILE A 940 11.76 20.85 -17.72
CA ILE A 940 13.14 21.22 -18.04
C ILE A 940 13.23 22.01 -19.35
N VAL A 941 14.09 23.03 -19.37
CA VAL A 941 14.27 24.00 -20.47
C VAL A 941 15.75 24.11 -20.85
N ASP A 942 16.06 23.97 -22.14
CA ASP A 942 17.44 24.00 -22.68
C ASP A 942 17.51 24.53 -24.14
N ASP A 943 18.71 24.69 -24.72
CA ASP A 943 19.01 25.21 -26.10
C ASP A 943 18.17 26.45 -26.49
N THR A 944 18.12 27.45 -25.60
CA THR A 944 17.28 28.64 -25.84
C THR A 944 17.97 29.66 -26.76
N ARG A 945 17.31 30.12 -27.82
CA ARG A 945 17.90 31.03 -28.82
C ARG A 945 16.90 31.95 -29.52
N LEU A 946 17.36 33.14 -29.87
CA LEU A 946 16.67 34.03 -30.83
C LEU A 946 17.10 33.67 -32.25
N VAL A 947 16.17 33.43 -33.15
CA VAL A 947 16.43 33.16 -34.57
C VAL A 947 15.91 34.32 -35.42
N LEU A 948 16.78 34.90 -36.25
CA LEU A 948 16.44 36.00 -37.14
C LEU A 948 16.65 35.55 -38.59
N ASN A 949 15.58 35.53 -39.38
CA ASN A 949 15.61 35.12 -40.79
C ASN A 949 16.25 33.74 -41.00
N GLY A 950 15.95 32.79 -40.12
CA GLY A 950 16.52 31.43 -40.13
C GLY A 950 18.00 31.35 -39.68
N VAL A 951 18.56 32.44 -39.16
CA VAL A 951 19.90 32.46 -38.56
C VAL A 951 19.76 32.52 -37.05
N ALA A 952 20.10 31.43 -36.38
CA ALA A 952 20.11 31.35 -34.92
C ALA A 952 21.23 32.19 -34.31
N SER A 953 20.91 32.87 -33.21
CA SER A 953 21.90 33.35 -32.25
C SER A 953 22.58 32.17 -31.55
N GLU A 954 23.66 32.45 -30.82
CA GLU A 954 24.30 31.43 -29.98
C GLU A 954 23.29 30.92 -28.94
N ALA A 955 23.12 29.60 -28.90
CA ALA A 955 22.27 28.92 -27.94
C ALA A 955 22.67 29.27 -26.51
N GLN A 956 21.69 29.41 -25.64
CA GLN A 956 21.89 29.49 -24.20
C GLN A 956 21.32 28.23 -23.58
N GLY A 957 22.18 27.24 -23.37
CA GLY A 957 21.96 26.05 -22.54
C GLY A 957 22.60 26.20 -21.17
N PHE A 958 22.61 27.41 -20.60
CA PHE A 958 22.96 27.65 -19.19
C PHE A 958 24.34 27.13 -18.71
N GLU A 959 25.29 26.83 -19.59
CA GLU A 959 26.55 26.14 -19.27
C GLU A 959 27.51 26.87 -18.31
N GLU A 960 27.52 28.20 -18.34
CA GLU A 960 28.41 29.00 -17.49
C GLU A 960 27.65 29.75 -16.38
N THR A 961 26.42 30.17 -16.66
CA THR A 961 25.60 31.01 -15.79
C THR A 961 24.14 30.97 -16.24
N VAL A 962 23.23 31.35 -15.34
CA VAL A 962 21.82 31.62 -15.68
C VAL A 962 21.72 32.92 -16.50
N GLU A 963 22.59 33.90 -16.27
CA GLU A 963 22.59 35.14 -17.06
C GLU A 963 22.80 34.83 -18.56
N PRO A 964 22.04 35.47 -19.48
CA PRO A 964 21.17 36.63 -19.27
C PRO A 964 19.72 36.31 -18.87
N TRP A 965 19.38 35.06 -18.55
CA TRP A 965 18.09 34.71 -17.97
C TRP A 965 18.01 35.11 -16.49
N THR A 966 16.79 35.23 -15.98
CA THR A 966 16.49 35.59 -14.59
C THR A 966 15.35 34.72 -14.08
N VAL A 967 15.55 34.05 -12.95
CA VAL A 967 14.47 33.37 -12.23
C VAL A 967 13.66 34.46 -11.53
N LEU A 968 12.37 34.53 -11.85
CA LEU A 968 11.45 35.47 -11.24
C LEU A 968 10.65 34.77 -10.14
N PRO A 969 10.30 35.47 -9.05
CA PRO A 969 9.33 34.91 -8.11
C PRO A 969 7.96 34.74 -8.78
N ALA A 970 7.08 34.02 -8.10
CA ALA A 970 5.66 33.98 -8.43
C ALA A 970 5.09 35.41 -8.71
N PRO A 971 4.17 35.56 -9.67
CA PRO A 971 3.55 36.85 -9.96
C PRO A 971 2.84 37.45 -8.75
N GLU A 972 2.66 38.77 -8.74
CA GLU A 972 1.93 39.46 -7.67
C GLU A 972 0.50 38.91 -7.58
N GLY A 973 0.14 38.37 -6.41
CA GLY A 973 -1.17 37.77 -6.17
C GLY A 973 -1.16 36.25 -6.04
N SER A 974 -0.08 35.58 -6.46
CA SER A 974 0.12 34.14 -6.24
C SER A 974 0.77 33.81 -4.90
N LEU A 975 0.61 32.57 -4.45
CA LEU A 975 1.38 32.05 -3.32
C LEU A 975 2.88 32.09 -3.61
N GLU A 976 3.67 32.15 -2.55
CA GLU A 976 5.12 32.07 -2.68
C GLU A 976 5.51 30.64 -3.05
N ASN A 977 6.24 30.49 -4.17
CA ASN A 977 6.70 29.20 -4.63
C ASN A 977 7.55 28.50 -3.54
N THR A 978 7.24 27.24 -3.25
CA THR A 978 8.04 26.40 -2.34
C THR A 978 9.34 25.91 -3.00
N GLY A 979 9.43 25.98 -4.33
CA GLY A 979 10.61 25.75 -5.16
C GLY A 979 10.56 26.58 -6.44
N GLU A 980 11.71 27.02 -6.96
CA GLU A 980 11.79 27.88 -8.16
C GLU A 980 12.53 27.17 -9.29
N PHE A 981 12.56 27.75 -10.50
CA PHE A 981 13.47 27.27 -11.55
C PHE A 981 14.90 27.25 -11.03
N THR A 982 15.51 26.07 -10.97
CA THR A 982 16.90 25.88 -10.58
C THR A 982 17.74 25.56 -11.81
N ARG A 983 18.96 26.12 -11.82
CA ARG A 983 19.97 25.70 -12.79
C ARG A 983 20.46 24.34 -12.35
N THR A 984 20.13 23.32 -13.11
CA THR A 984 20.37 21.94 -12.73
C THR A 984 21.22 21.22 -13.76
N THR A 985 21.97 20.23 -13.29
CA THR A 985 22.55 19.21 -14.18
C THR A 985 21.60 18.03 -14.38
N VAL A 986 20.45 18.04 -13.67
CA VAL A 986 19.29 17.10 -13.60
C VAL A 986 18.67 17.27 -12.21
N GLU A 987 17.34 17.32 -12.05
CA GLU A 987 16.75 17.03 -10.74
C GLU A 987 16.40 15.54 -10.61
N GLY A 988 16.79 14.98 -9.48
CA GLY A 988 16.75 13.55 -9.19
C GLY A 988 18.16 12.95 -9.30
N PRO A 989 18.76 12.45 -8.20
CA PRO A 989 19.94 11.62 -8.37
C PRO A 989 19.50 10.39 -9.19
N PHE A 990 20.06 10.23 -10.39
CA PHE A 990 19.84 9.03 -11.20
C PHE A 990 20.56 7.87 -10.54
N ASN A 991 20.05 7.45 -9.38
CA ASN A 991 20.70 6.45 -8.56
C ASN A 991 20.64 5.15 -9.33
N ALA A 992 21.81 4.70 -9.76
CA ALA A 992 22.00 3.40 -10.36
C ALA A 992 22.01 2.29 -9.32
N ALA A 993 22.18 2.64 -8.03
CA ALA A 993 22.14 1.69 -6.94
C ALA A 993 21.69 2.31 -5.62
N THR A 994 20.87 1.57 -4.87
CA THR A 994 20.58 1.82 -3.45
C THR A 994 21.25 0.75 -2.59
N ALA A 995 21.58 1.11 -1.35
CA ALA A 995 22.12 0.18 -0.39
C ALA A 995 21.46 0.35 0.99
N THR A 996 21.38 -0.77 1.70
CA THR A 996 21.09 -0.85 3.13
C THR A 996 22.28 -1.54 3.83
N PRO A 997 22.28 -1.70 5.16
CA PRO A 997 23.30 -2.49 5.83
C PRO A 997 23.43 -3.94 5.32
N ASP A 998 22.33 -4.53 4.82
CA ASP A 998 22.26 -5.94 4.45
C ASP A 998 22.10 -6.20 2.96
N THR A 999 21.67 -5.19 2.20
CA THR A 999 21.26 -5.33 0.81
C THR A 999 21.87 -4.28 -0.10
N VAL A 1000 22.00 -4.63 -1.38
CA VAL A 1000 22.32 -3.69 -2.46
C VAL A 1000 21.40 -3.99 -3.63
N LEU A 1001 20.71 -2.96 -4.12
CA LEU A 1001 19.93 -3.03 -5.36
C LEU A 1001 20.69 -2.28 -6.45
N LEU A 1002 20.96 -2.95 -7.56
CA LEU A 1002 21.55 -2.35 -8.75
C LEU A 1002 20.46 -2.24 -9.81
N GLY A 1003 20.16 -1.02 -10.26
CA GLY A 1003 19.21 -0.74 -11.34
C GLY A 1003 19.70 -1.12 -12.75
N PHE A 1004 20.77 -1.91 -12.82
CA PHE A 1004 21.42 -2.38 -14.04
C PHE A 1004 21.92 -3.81 -13.85
N GLY A 1005 22.06 -4.54 -14.95
CA GLY A 1005 22.64 -5.89 -14.95
C GLY A 1005 24.18 -5.87 -14.94
N LEU A 1006 24.81 -6.83 -14.26
CA LEU A 1006 26.29 -6.93 -14.30
C LEU A 1006 26.79 -7.28 -15.70
N GLU A 1007 26.01 -8.04 -16.47
CA GLU A 1007 26.25 -8.35 -17.86
C GLU A 1007 26.37 -7.09 -18.73
N GLN A 1008 25.70 -5.99 -18.37
CA GLN A 1008 25.70 -4.74 -19.12
C GLN A 1008 27.00 -3.93 -18.95
N LEU A 1009 27.84 -4.26 -17.96
CA LEU A 1009 29.16 -3.63 -17.78
C LEU A 1009 30.13 -4.05 -18.89
N ASP A 1010 30.91 -3.09 -19.38
CA ASP A 1010 31.74 -3.21 -20.60
C ASP A 1010 32.88 -4.25 -20.53
N SER A 1011 33.23 -4.70 -19.33
CA SER A 1011 34.41 -5.53 -19.10
C SER A 1011 34.30 -6.43 -17.86
N ASP A 1012 34.89 -7.61 -17.95
CA ASP A 1012 34.99 -8.56 -16.83
C ASP A 1012 35.66 -7.95 -15.60
N ALA A 1013 36.58 -6.99 -15.80
CA ALA A 1013 37.25 -6.30 -14.71
C ALA A 1013 36.29 -5.38 -13.94
N ALA A 1014 35.40 -4.67 -14.64
CA ALA A 1014 34.37 -3.85 -14.00
C ALA A 1014 33.36 -4.72 -13.23
N ARG A 1015 32.92 -5.83 -13.82
CA ARG A 1015 32.04 -6.82 -13.15
C ARG A 1015 32.68 -7.37 -11.88
N ALA A 1016 33.95 -7.80 -11.98
CA ALA A 1016 34.69 -8.30 -10.83
C ALA A 1016 34.88 -7.23 -9.75
N GLU A 1017 35.13 -5.98 -10.11
CA GLU A 1017 35.27 -4.88 -9.13
C GLU A 1017 33.95 -4.58 -8.40
N VAL A 1018 32.82 -4.55 -9.11
CA VAL A 1018 31.49 -4.40 -8.49
C VAL A 1018 31.25 -5.53 -7.50
N VAL A 1019 31.43 -6.78 -7.93
CA VAL A 1019 31.27 -7.95 -7.06
C VAL A 1019 32.22 -7.92 -5.86
N ALA A 1020 33.47 -7.48 -6.04
CA ALA A 1020 34.42 -7.35 -4.93
C ALA A 1020 33.91 -6.40 -3.83
N ARG A 1021 33.27 -5.30 -4.24
CA ARG A 1021 32.70 -4.29 -3.35
C ARG A 1021 31.45 -4.78 -2.64
N LEU A 1022 30.56 -5.47 -3.36
CA LEU A 1022 29.40 -6.14 -2.76
C LEU A 1022 29.84 -7.15 -1.69
N LEU A 1023 30.81 -8.02 -2.01
CA LEU A 1023 31.35 -8.99 -1.04
C LEU A 1023 32.01 -8.31 0.17
N THR A 1024 32.66 -7.16 -0.04
CA THR A 1024 33.26 -6.39 1.05
C THR A 1024 32.19 -5.79 1.96
N HIS A 1025 31.11 -5.25 1.39
CA HIS A 1025 29.94 -4.74 2.12
C HIS A 1025 29.33 -5.81 3.03
N PHE A 1026 29.07 -6.98 2.46
CA PHE A 1026 28.45 -8.10 3.19
C PHE A 1026 29.35 -8.72 4.25
N ALA A 1027 30.67 -8.49 4.19
CA ALA A 1027 31.63 -8.98 5.17
C ALA A 1027 31.70 -8.12 6.45
N GLY A 1028 31.11 -6.91 6.47
CA GLY A 1028 31.11 -5.98 7.60
C GLY A 1028 32.40 -5.17 7.74
#